data_AF-A0A7U3Y3H2-F1
#
_entry.id   AF-A0A7U3Y3H2-F1
#
_cell.length_a   1.000
_cell.length_b   1.000
_cell.length_c   1.000
_cell.angle_alpha   90.00
_cell.angle_beta   90.00
_cell.angle_gamma   90.00
#
_symmetry.space_group_name_H-M   'P 1'
#
loop_
_entity.id
_entity.type
_entity.pdbx_description
1 polymer ?
#
loop_
_entity_poly.entity_id
_entity_poly.type
_entity_poly.pdbx_seq_one_letter_code
_entity_poly.pdbx_strand_id
1 'polypeptide(L)'
;MFKTNIHDFLLNLGYTTNNLPFQFVPEKQYRFPSMGKSAKNRAASIVLKANGTYLIYDHSCGASYVFNAERTSDKSKQDPAELEKLHIELEKQRKAEKQKKIIQFQIKASEAQQIWNKAKPCSAHPYMALAGIKPINARTLSIVKTSDGQTFINPLIIPLFDVRTHELINLQFITADGTKRPLSGAQSKNYYFVIEGTEPTIFVEGYKDACNVFHATGRRVIACISAGKFKEVYPVLGKLCDVIIADNDNILKADPDDKTRKVVLSEQVVKGRGTGHRVAYELKAKFYLAPKLGSDAGSMTHEEIRNLLQQKLTSDIPAYDVWTQLKDEPCAIETKLLTDALSTEDNSHKCAVLAYQYIMRNLVHVPYKKNLIELRNEIEPFCVHRVHPVTLDNIILYAHNRIEFMQTLGLDAVTIRDRKNHNLIKLDSLDHFSPNYKGVYLVKAPTGSGKTQKVGRPFRDWCGQNGHPFLTIAHLRSLIREMASRLDTAHYEDEKKSIIEARKIGLDAALSQSIGSLAVCLPSLANQLFKPFIKDCQHIFIDEISQLIETFNSDKLFNKTDIEYVYNLLKVIIKNAECIIVADANINSKTLDFIESCRPNEQFTIVEVEPKDESKTVYLYNSFAELQSFMLQRVMVENQNLWITCDSKSHVQALHAILRDLDVKSIAIVGNENIKKETAEFLSDPETESLKYQVVISTSAIASGVSIQHEQFIHDNGKGYFDCVVGFFTGSSIQPTDAYQMIGRVRYATDFHIFADQSKRYTMNVLDILQGKQQASILEGKKAKITEFSLFKTELENIRETRRSNFANNLIWILESKLFNIKRVQKFDASEHTEFFKHTKKAVKEAKRELIKTAYKINDETASRLQRKEFLSEAEANALQAYKMRSKLGLDYVTELTDEHFDIDIGQLIRFSAFMGRYKPSNDKSKDLAIRRYHEAMGKAYKLAFDGVELQPNAVFTETSAKALLQQIAKYKLVLASIGAIPTRFGVQSWKPSEYAVRDLNEVLKHIGVKSKYVRNPFKPRLKRKLSVEMPNNLYIRIEPSQQIMDEYAYKIDPDNYLLMQQLCESVLKSATKQVEHENVQQLAEAVKRPDFVSSDDVKIDIQSVTLVTHATEQQLAIQPSNDVVFIDVMKELMRSDLTLADFYRLKDYAEYLPKLHVSADSAQQVSELDLINSMISSRASIL
;
A
#
# COMPACT_ATOMS: atom_id res chain seq x y z
N MET A 1 -32.72 -11.25 2.48
CA MET A 1 -32.75 -11.48 1.02
C MET A 1 -33.03 -10.16 0.31
N PHE A 2 -32.00 -9.36 0.01
CA PHE A 2 -32.15 -8.33 -1.01
C PHE A 2 -31.65 -8.92 -2.31
N LYS A 3 -32.57 -9.15 -3.27
CA LYS A 3 -32.22 -9.47 -4.66
C LYS A 3 -31.26 -8.36 -5.12
N THR A 4 -30.05 -8.71 -5.56
CA THR A 4 -29.10 -7.76 -6.18
C THR A 4 -29.89 -6.89 -7.14
N ASN A 5 -29.93 -5.58 -6.92
CA ASN A 5 -30.64 -4.71 -7.84
C ASN A 5 -29.67 -4.28 -8.96
N ILE A 6 -30.22 -3.80 -10.06
CA ILE A 6 -29.44 -3.41 -11.23
C ILE A 6 -28.47 -2.24 -10.96
N HIS A 7 -28.80 -1.35 -10.01
CA HIS A 7 -27.93 -0.24 -9.61
C HIS A 7 -26.69 -0.75 -8.90
N ASP A 8 -26.82 -1.72 -8.00
CA ASP A 8 -25.68 -2.34 -7.29
C ASP A 8 -24.74 -3.04 -8.29
N PHE A 9 -25.32 -3.75 -9.26
CA PHE A 9 -24.56 -4.39 -10.34
C PHE A 9 -23.76 -3.36 -11.16
N LEU A 10 -24.37 -2.22 -11.52
CA LEU A 10 -23.71 -1.16 -12.27
C LEU A 10 -22.65 -0.41 -11.45
N LEU A 11 -22.90 -0.18 -10.15
CA LEU A 11 -21.94 0.44 -9.23
C LEU A 11 -20.69 -0.44 -9.04
N ASN A 12 -20.89 -1.76 -8.85
CA ASN A 12 -19.79 -2.72 -8.78
C ASN A 12 -18.97 -2.79 -10.07
N LEU A 13 -19.61 -2.56 -11.21
CA LEU A 13 -18.92 -2.44 -12.49
C LEU A 13 -18.17 -1.10 -12.64
N GLY A 14 -18.39 -0.11 -11.78
CA GLY A 14 -17.70 1.19 -11.80
C GLY A 14 -18.47 2.33 -12.48
N TYR A 15 -19.77 2.17 -12.73
CA TYR A 15 -20.63 3.20 -13.32
C TYR A 15 -21.33 4.04 -12.25
N THR A 16 -21.53 5.33 -12.54
CA THR A 16 -22.40 6.20 -11.72
C THR A 16 -23.86 6.03 -12.13
N THR A 17 -24.73 5.68 -11.19
CA THR A 17 -26.14 5.36 -11.46
C THR A 17 -27.12 6.50 -11.14
N ASN A 18 -26.64 7.64 -10.62
CA ASN A 18 -27.47 8.76 -10.15
C ASN A 18 -28.48 9.31 -11.18
N ASN A 19 -28.26 9.06 -12.47
CA ASN A 19 -29.14 9.50 -13.57
C ASN A 19 -30.11 8.40 -14.07
N LEU A 20 -30.11 7.22 -13.43
CA LEU A 20 -31.00 6.10 -13.76
C LEU A 20 -32.19 6.07 -12.80
N PRO A 21 -33.39 5.69 -13.27
CA PRO A 21 -34.55 5.56 -12.38
C PRO A 21 -34.44 4.33 -11.49
N PHE A 22 -35.07 4.38 -10.32
CA PHE A 22 -35.21 3.19 -9.45
C PHE A 22 -36.08 2.11 -10.08
N GLN A 23 -37.08 2.49 -10.88
CA GLN A 23 -37.93 1.57 -11.63
C GLN A 23 -37.72 1.75 -13.13
N PHE A 24 -37.34 0.66 -13.80
CA PHE A 24 -37.17 0.64 -15.24
C PHE A 24 -38.47 0.23 -15.93
N VAL A 25 -38.87 1.01 -16.93
CA VAL A 25 -39.94 0.62 -17.85
C VAL A 25 -39.40 -0.43 -18.83
N PRO A 26 -40.05 -1.59 -18.99
CA PRO A 26 -39.64 -2.61 -19.96
C PRO A 26 -39.54 -2.06 -21.39
N GLU A 27 -38.56 -2.56 -22.14
CA GLU A 27 -38.17 -2.16 -23.50
C GLU A 27 -37.75 -0.69 -23.68
N LYS A 28 -37.73 0.12 -22.62
CA LYS A 28 -37.22 1.50 -22.65
C LYS A 28 -35.72 1.52 -22.39
N GLN A 29 -34.98 2.21 -23.27
CA GLN A 29 -33.54 2.43 -23.11
C GLN A 29 -33.26 3.67 -22.27
N TYR A 30 -32.41 3.53 -21.26
CA TYR A 30 -31.90 4.63 -20.44
C TYR A 30 -30.42 4.86 -20.75
N ARG A 31 -30.02 6.13 -20.77
CA ARG A 31 -28.62 6.55 -21.03
C ARG A 31 -28.00 7.08 -19.76
N PHE A 32 -26.78 6.66 -19.47
CA PHE A 32 -26.03 7.07 -18.29
C PHE A 32 -24.55 7.30 -18.63
N PRO A 33 -23.79 7.98 -17.75
CA PRO A 33 -22.37 8.22 -17.97
C PRO A 33 -21.61 6.91 -18.10
N SER A 34 -20.71 6.85 -19.08
CA SER A 34 -19.68 5.82 -19.11
C SER A 34 -18.71 5.99 -17.94
N MET A 35 -18.06 4.89 -17.55
CA MET A 35 -17.05 4.87 -16.50
C MET A 35 -15.96 5.93 -16.68
N GLY A 36 -15.71 6.70 -15.61
CA GLY A 36 -14.64 7.72 -15.59
C GLY A 36 -14.89 8.93 -16.52
N LYS A 37 -16.12 9.08 -17.05
CA LYS A 37 -16.55 10.29 -17.78
C LYS A 37 -17.42 11.16 -16.85
N SER A 38 -17.55 12.44 -17.19
CA SER A 38 -18.33 13.39 -16.37
C SER A 38 -19.81 12.99 -16.28
N ALA A 39 -20.52 13.49 -15.25
CA ALA A 39 -21.95 13.21 -15.03
C ALA A 39 -22.87 13.63 -16.20
N LYS A 40 -22.39 14.50 -17.10
CA LYS A 40 -23.08 14.92 -18.33
C LYS A 40 -22.94 13.91 -19.48
N ASN A 41 -22.03 12.94 -19.38
CA ASN A 41 -21.82 11.89 -20.39
C ASN A 41 -23.03 10.95 -20.49
N ARG A 42 -23.30 10.43 -21.69
CA ARG A 42 -24.45 9.55 -21.99
C ARG A 42 -24.04 8.35 -22.87
N ALA A 43 -22.77 7.95 -22.77
CA ALA A 43 -22.18 6.92 -23.64
C ALA A 43 -22.53 5.48 -23.21
N ALA A 44 -23.01 5.27 -21.98
CA ALA A 44 -23.53 3.97 -21.55
C ALA A 44 -25.05 3.91 -21.68
N SER A 45 -25.58 2.70 -21.88
CA SER A 45 -27.01 2.48 -22.00
C SER A 45 -27.47 1.18 -21.37
N ILE A 46 -28.71 1.17 -20.90
CA ILE A 46 -29.33 0.01 -20.27
C ILE A 46 -30.79 -0.12 -20.73
N VAL A 47 -31.24 -1.36 -20.96
CA VAL A 47 -32.62 -1.70 -21.33
C VAL A 47 -33.08 -2.86 -20.46
N LEU A 48 -34.21 -2.71 -19.77
CA LEU A 48 -34.91 -3.84 -19.14
C LEU A 48 -35.77 -4.53 -20.20
N LYS A 49 -35.58 -5.82 -20.44
CA LYS A 49 -36.40 -6.63 -21.34
C LYS A 49 -37.65 -7.15 -20.64
N ALA A 50 -38.70 -7.45 -21.42
CA ALA A 50 -39.97 -7.98 -20.90
C ALA A 50 -39.82 -9.26 -20.06
N ASN A 51 -38.74 -10.02 -20.25
CA ASN A 51 -38.40 -11.23 -19.48
C ASN A 51 -37.61 -10.96 -18.19
N GLY A 52 -37.58 -9.71 -17.70
CA GLY A 52 -36.86 -9.33 -16.48
C GLY A 52 -35.34 -9.16 -16.64
N THR A 53 -34.81 -9.26 -17.86
CA THR A 53 -33.37 -9.18 -18.13
C THR A 53 -32.94 -7.77 -18.51
N TYR A 54 -32.00 -7.19 -17.79
CA TYR A 54 -31.30 -5.97 -18.14
C TYR A 54 -30.16 -6.25 -19.14
N LEU A 55 -30.14 -5.50 -20.24
CA LEU A 55 -29.04 -5.47 -21.22
C LEU A 55 -28.33 -4.13 -21.10
N ILE A 56 -27.03 -4.16 -20.85
CA ILE A 56 -26.20 -2.97 -20.64
C ILE A 56 -25.15 -2.92 -21.75
N TYR A 57 -24.93 -1.74 -22.33
CA TYR A 57 -23.91 -1.51 -23.32
C TYR A 57 -23.26 -0.14 -23.16
N ASP A 58 -21.93 -0.11 -23.02
CA ASP A 58 -21.13 1.11 -23.02
C ASP A 58 -20.45 1.31 -24.37
N HIS A 59 -20.89 2.32 -25.11
CA HIS A 59 -20.40 2.61 -26.45
C HIS A 59 -18.99 3.20 -26.48
N SER A 60 -18.47 3.67 -25.36
CA SER A 60 -17.15 4.31 -25.30
C SER A 60 -16.01 3.34 -25.01
N CYS A 61 -16.27 2.26 -24.27
CA CYS A 61 -15.31 1.20 -24.01
C CYS A 61 -15.66 -0.13 -24.68
N GLY A 62 -16.86 -0.25 -25.27
CA GLY A 62 -17.34 -1.46 -25.94
C GLY A 62 -17.86 -2.55 -25.01
N ALA A 63 -17.96 -2.28 -23.71
CA ALA A 63 -18.40 -3.27 -22.72
C ALA A 63 -19.89 -3.59 -22.87
N SER A 64 -20.24 -4.87 -22.70
CA SER A 64 -21.62 -5.37 -22.77
C SER A 64 -21.89 -6.30 -21.60
N TYR A 65 -23.03 -6.12 -20.92
CA TYR A 65 -23.42 -6.96 -19.79
C TYR A 65 -24.88 -7.37 -19.89
N VAL A 66 -25.18 -8.53 -19.30
CA VAL A 66 -26.54 -9.07 -19.17
C VAL A 66 -26.79 -9.36 -17.70
N PHE A 67 -27.87 -8.83 -17.14
CA PHE A 67 -28.21 -8.99 -15.72
C PHE A 67 -29.68 -9.37 -15.57
N ASN A 68 -30.00 -10.39 -14.78
CA ASN A 68 -31.39 -10.75 -14.47
C ASN A 68 -31.49 -11.11 -12.99
N ALA A 69 -32.36 -10.41 -12.27
CA ALA A 69 -32.48 -10.51 -10.82
C ALA A 69 -33.10 -11.83 -10.33
N GLU A 70 -33.68 -12.64 -11.22
CA GLU A 70 -34.40 -13.89 -10.89
C GLU A 70 -33.69 -15.16 -11.39
N ARG A 71 -32.55 -15.04 -12.09
CA ARG A 71 -31.84 -16.16 -12.73
C ARG A 71 -30.55 -16.61 -12.03
N THR A 72 -30.27 -16.17 -10.80
CA THR A 72 -29.02 -16.49 -10.11
C THR A 72 -28.99 -17.84 -9.38
N SER A 73 -30.02 -18.68 -9.52
CA SER A 73 -30.02 -20.07 -9.05
C SER A 73 -30.42 -21.01 -10.19
N ASP A 74 -29.66 -22.09 -10.37
CA ASP A 74 -29.78 -23.17 -11.37
C ASP A 74 -29.20 -22.91 -12.78
N LYS A 75 -27.97 -23.39 -12.95
CA LYS A 75 -27.25 -23.51 -14.23
C LYS A 75 -27.20 -24.95 -14.78
N SER A 76 -28.07 -25.86 -14.36
CA SER A 76 -28.06 -27.24 -14.87
C SER A 76 -29.44 -27.72 -15.27
N LYS A 77 -29.69 -27.63 -16.59
CA LYS A 77 -30.65 -28.37 -17.45
C LYS A 77 -31.32 -27.40 -18.42
N GLN A 78 -30.77 -27.25 -19.61
CA GLN A 78 -31.52 -26.77 -20.76
C GLN A 78 -31.50 -27.84 -21.85
N ASP A 79 -32.68 -28.12 -22.38
CA ASP A 79 -32.93 -28.99 -23.52
C ASP A 79 -32.33 -28.35 -24.79
N PRO A 80 -31.44 -29.05 -25.53
CA PRO A 80 -30.86 -28.55 -26.78
C PRO A 80 -31.91 -28.05 -27.80
N ALA A 81 -33.12 -28.60 -27.80
CA ALA A 81 -34.18 -28.21 -28.72
C ALA A 81 -34.81 -26.84 -28.42
N GLU A 82 -34.82 -26.39 -27.15
CA GLU A 82 -35.29 -25.05 -26.78
C GLU A 82 -34.26 -23.97 -27.11
N LEU A 83 -32.96 -24.27 -26.99
CA LEU A 83 -31.87 -23.37 -27.35
C LEU A 83 -31.84 -23.07 -28.86
N GLU A 84 -32.13 -24.06 -29.70
CA GLU A 84 -32.14 -23.89 -31.15
C GLU A 84 -33.35 -23.10 -31.65
N LYS A 85 -34.55 -23.32 -31.07
CA LYS A 85 -35.73 -22.47 -31.33
C LYS A 85 -35.50 -21.02 -30.91
N LEU A 86 -34.88 -20.79 -29.75
CA LEU A 86 -34.51 -19.45 -29.29
C LEU A 86 -33.48 -18.80 -30.24
N HIS A 87 -32.53 -19.57 -30.77
CA HIS A 87 -31.55 -19.08 -31.75
C HIS A 87 -32.20 -18.64 -33.05
N ILE A 88 -33.10 -19.44 -33.61
CA ILE A 88 -33.84 -19.12 -34.84
C ILE A 88 -34.73 -17.89 -34.65
N GLU A 89 -35.39 -17.76 -33.50
CA GLU A 89 -36.24 -16.61 -33.20
C GLU A 89 -35.42 -15.33 -32.99
N LEU A 90 -34.27 -15.43 -32.31
CA LEU A 90 -33.31 -14.34 -32.17
C LEU A 90 -32.70 -13.94 -33.53
N GLU A 91 -32.41 -14.87 -34.43
CA GLU A 91 -31.96 -14.56 -35.79
C GLU A 91 -33.03 -13.85 -36.61
N LYS A 92 -34.29 -14.28 -36.49
CA LYS A 92 -35.43 -13.65 -37.16
C LYS A 92 -35.65 -12.22 -36.63
N GLN A 93 -35.55 -12.02 -35.32
CA GLN A 93 -35.60 -10.69 -34.70
C GLN A 93 -34.41 -9.81 -35.13
N ARG A 94 -33.19 -10.35 -35.16
CA ARG A 94 -31.99 -9.64 -35.64
C ARG A 94 -32.12 -9.21 -37.11
N LYS A 95 -32.66 -10.07 -37.97
CA LYS A 95 -32.95 -9.72 -39.39
C LYS A 95 -33.99 -8.61 -39.48
N ALA A 96 -35.08 -8.68 -38.71
CA ALA A 96 -36.12 -7.66 -38.69
C ALA A 96 -35.61 -6.30 -38.13
N GLU A 97 -34.83 -6.30 -37.06
CA GLU A 97 -34.20 -5.09 -36.52
C GLU A 97 -33.19 -4.46 -37.49
N LYS A 98 -32.41 -5.30 -38.21
CA LYS A 98 -31.47 -4.83 -39.23
C LYS A 98 -32.22 -4.14 -40.37
N GLN A 99 -33.35 -4.69 -40.81
CA GLN A 99 -34.16 -4.11 -41.87
C GLN A 99 -34.84 -2.80 -41.44
N LYS A 100 -35.34 -2.72 -40.19
CA LYS A 100 -35.85 -1.47 -39.60
C LYS A 100 -34.78 -0.37 -39.54
N LYS A 101 -33.54 -0.72 -39.16
CA LYS A 101 -32.41 0.23 -39.13
C LYS A 101 -32.03 0.76 -40.51
N ILE A 102 -32.08 -0.07 -41.55
CA ILE A 102 -31.80 0.37 -42.93
C ILE A 102 -32.80 1.44 -43.37
N ILE A 103 -34.09 1.21 -43.15
CA ILE A 103 -35.15 2.18 -43.47
C ILE A 103 -34.96 3.46 -42.66
N GLN A 104 -34.69 3.34 -41.35
CA GLN A 104 -34.43 4.49 -40.49
C GLN A 104 -33.24 5.33 -41.00
N PHE A 105 -32.14 4.70 -41.41
CA PHE A 105 -30.97 5.40 -41.93
C PHE A 105 -31.28 6.14 -43.25
N GLN A 106 -32.07 5.56 -44.15
CA GLN A 106 -32.51 6.23 -45.37
C GLN A 106 -33.38 7.47 -45.07
N ILE A 107 -34.32 7.35 -44.14
CA ILE A 107 -35.16 8.49 -43.71
C ILE A 107 -34.27 9.60 -43.13
N LYS A 108 -33.31 9.24 -42.28
CA LYS A 108 -32.41 10.19 -41.63
C LYS A 108 -31.39 10.82 -42.57
N ALA A 109 -30.93 10.10 -43.60
CA ALA A 109 -30.13 10.67 -44.67
C ALA A 109 -30.91 11.74 -45.47
N SER A 110 -32.20 11.47 -45.76
CA SER A 110 -33.10 12.46 -46.38
C SER A 110 -33.30 13.69 -45.48
N GLU A 111 -33.52 13.50 -44.17
CA GLU A 111 -33.59 14.60 -43.20
C GLU A 111 -32.29 15.41 -43.16
N ALA A 112 -31.13 14.75 -43.13
CA ALA A 112 -29.82 15.39 -43.18
C ALA A 112 -29.69 16.26 -44.44
N GLN A 113 -30.08 15.75 -45.60
CA GLN A 113 -30.05 16.50 -46.86
C GLN A 113 -30.99 17.72 -46.82
N GLN A 114 -32.18 17.60 -46.25
CA GLN A 114 -33.12 18.71 -46.10
C GLN A 114 -32.57 19.82 -45.19
N ILE A 115 -31.99 19.44 -44.03
CA ILE A 115 -31.36 20.39 -43.11
C ILE A 115 -30.18 21.08 -43.81
N TRP A 116 -29.34 20.30 -44.49
CA TRP A 116 -28.17 20.79 -45.22
C TRP A 116 -28.55 21.81 -46.29
N ASN A 117 -29.55 21.51 -47.13
CA ASN A 117 -30.01 22.38 -48.22
C ASN A 117 -30.60 23.71 -47.72
N LYS A 118 -31.25 23.72 -46.55
CA LYS A 118 -31.78 24.93 -45.92
C LYS A 118 -30.69 25.80 -45.28
N ALA A 119 -29.59 25.19 -44.84
CA ALA A 119 -28.53 25.88 -44.13
C ALA A 119 -27.68 26.77 -45.04
N LYS A 120 -27.19 27.89 -44.49
CA LYS A 120 -26.34 28.85 -45.22
C LYS A 120 -24.87 28.60 -44.91
N PRO A 121 -23.93 28.89 -45.83
CA PRO A 121 -22.50 28.80 -45.55
C PRO A 121 -22.11 29.55 -44.26
N CYS A 122 -21.24 28.95 -43.45
CA CYS A 122 -20.78 29.54 -42.20
C CYS A 122 -19.31 29.96 -42.35
N SER A 123 -19.03 31.26 -42.35
CA SER A 123 -17.68 31.83 -42.47
C SER A 123 -17.02 32.15 -41.13
N ALA A 124 -17.81 32.24 -40.05
CA ALA A 124 -17.35 32.49 -38.69
C ALA A 124 -18.31 31.84 -37.69
N HIS A 125 -17.75 31.22 -36.64
CA HIS A 125 -18.52 30.59 -35.57
C HIS A 125 -17.75 30.67 -34.25
N PRO A 126 -18.40 30.93 -33.09
CA PRO A 126 -17.71 31.11 -31.80
C PRO A 126 -16.76 29.96 -31.43
N TYR A 127 -17.19 28.70 -31.63
CA TYR A 127 -16.35 27.53 -31.37
C TYR A 127 -15.02 27.53 -32.14
N MET A 128 -15.01 28.03 -33.38
CA MET A 128 -13.81 28.06 -34.22
C MET A 128 -12.94 29.30 -33.93
N ALA A 129 -13.57 30.41 -33.54
CA ALA A 129 -12.90 31.66 -33.19
C ALA A 129 -11.96 31.53 -31.98
N LEU A 130 -12.30 30.67 -31.00
CA LEU A 130 -11.44 30.36 -29.84
C LEU A 130 -10.04 29.86 -30.23
N ALA A 131 -9.92 29.21 -31.39
CA ALA A 131 -8.66 28.72 -31.93
C ALA A 131 -8.11 29.61 -33.07
N GLY A 132 -8.79 30.70 -33.43
CA GLY A 132 -8.42 31.55 -34.56
C GLY A 132 -8.59 30.89 -35.94
N ILE A 133 -9.40 29.83 -36.06
CA ILE A 133 -9.55 29.03 -37.29
C ILE A 133 -10.84 29.43 -38.03
N LYS A 134 -10.79 29.52 -39.36
CA LYS A 134 -11.99 29.75 -40.19
C LYS A 134 -12.64 28.40 -40.58
N PRO A 135 -13.99 28.25 -40.47
CA PRO A 135 -14.67 27.06 -40.95
C PRO A 135 -14.52 26.87 -42.47
N ILE A 136 -14.42 25.62 -42.92
CA ILE A 136 -14.42 25.21 -44.34
C ILE A 136 -15.55 24.19 -44.55
N ASN A 137 -16.31 24.32 -45.66
CA ASN A 137 -17.39 23.41 -46.03
C ASN A 137 -18.40 23.12 -44.91
N ALA A 138 -18.64 24.10 -44.03
CA ALA A 138 -19.65 24.04 -42.98
C ALA A 138 -20.77 25.05 -43.22
N ARG A 139 -21.94 24.75 -42.67
CA ARG A 139 -23.14 25.59 -42.77
C ARG A 139 -23.68 25.93 -41.39
N THR A 140 -24.61 26.87 -41.30
CA THR A 140 -25.29 27.24 -40.06
C THR A 140 -26.75 27.62 -40.32
N LEU A 141 -27.56 27.51 -39.27
CA LEU A 141 -28.97 27.90 -39.22
C LEU A 141 -29.23 28.54 -37.85
N SER A 142 -30.20 29.46 -37.78
CA SER A 142 -30.55 30.09 -36.50
C SER A 142 -31.05 29.06 -35.49
N ILE A 143 -31.91 28.14 -35.91
CA ILE A 143 -32.41 27.03 -35.11
C ILE A 143 -32.54 25.79 -36.00
N VAL A 144 -32.06 24.65 -35.51
CA VAL A 144 -32.31 23.33 -36.11
C VAL A 144 -33.18 22.53 -35.15
N LYS A 145 -34.34 22.07 -35.61
CA LYS A 145 -35.21 21.11 -34.91
C LYS A 145 -35.27 19.83 -35.74
N THR A 146 -34.79 18.73 -35.17
CA THR A 146 -34.79 17.40 -35.84
C THR A 146 -36.08 16.65 -35.52
N SER A 147 -36.46 15.69 -36.36
CA SER A 147 -37.62 14.80 -36.17
C SER A 147 -37.55 13.95 -34.90
N ASP A 148 -36.34 13.71 -34.35
CA ASP A 148 -36.13 13.01 -33.07
C ASP A 148 -36.18 13.97 -31.85
N GLY A 149 -36.54 15.23 -32.04
CA GLY A 149 -36.68 16.21 -30.96
C GLY A 149 -35.39 16.91 -30.52
N GLN A 150 -34.23 16.65 -31.15
CA GLN A 150 -33.02 17.46 -30.90
C GLN A 150 -33.24 18.90 -31.38
N THR A 151 -32.87 19.87 -30.54
CA THR A 151 -32.89 21.30 -30.87
C THR A 151 -31.51 21.90 -30.69
N PHE A 152 -31.05 22.65 -31.68
CA PHE A 152 -29.77 23.35 -31.67
C PHE A 152 -29.98 24.82 -32.04
N ILE A 153 -29.35 25.72 -31.29
CA ILE A 153 -29.39 27.17 -31.55
C ILE A 153 -28.05 27.59 -32.15
N ASN A 154 -28.09 28.23 -33.32
CA ASN A 154 -26.92 28.67 -34.08
C ASN A 154 -25.82 27.60 -34.23
N PRO A 155 -26.11 26.31 -34.53
CA PRO A 155 -25.05 25.31 -34.64
C PRO A 155 -24.18 25.56 -35.87
N LEU A 156 -22.91 25.20 -35.75
CA LEU A 156 -22.06 24.85 -36.88
C LEU A 156 -22.42 23.43 -37.34
N ILE A 157 -22.83 23.30 -38.60
CA ILE A 157 -23.34 22.07 -39.21
C ILE A 157 -22.27 21.51 -40.16
N ILE A 158 -21.83 20.28 -39.89
CA ILE A 158 -20.78 19.58 -40.63
C ILE A 158 -21.41 18.40 -41.41
N PRO A 159 -21.20 18.29 -42.73
CA PRO A 159 -21.72 17.19 -43.53
C PRO A 159 -20.88 15.92 -43.34
N LEU A 160 -21.53 14.76 -43.21
CA LEU A 160 -20.87 13.47 -43.03
C LEU A 160 -21.28 12.51 -44.15
N PHE A 161 -20.29 12.07 -44.93
CA PHE A 161 -20.47 11.27 -46.13
C PHE A 161 -20.17 9.80 -45.88
N ASP A 162 -20.87 8.91 -46.56
CA ASP A 162 -20.58 7.47 -46.52
C ASP A 162 -19.25 7.18 -47.22
N VAL A 163 -18.41 6.33 -46.62
CA VAL A 163 -17.07 6.00 -47.15
C VAL A 163 -17.09 5.25 -48.48
N ARG A 164 -18.22 4.64 -48.87
CA ARG A 164 -18.34 3.88 -50.14
C ARG A 164 -19.17 4.63 -51.18
N THR A 165 -20.32 5.17 -50.80
CA THR A 165 -21.20 5.85 -51.76
C THR A 165 -20.87 7.33 -51.93
N HIS A 166 -20.13 7.92 -50.98
CA HIS A 166 -19.85 9.35 -50.91
C HIS A 166 -21.11 10.24 -50.80
N GLU A 167 -22.26 9.65 -50.49
CA GLU A 167 -23.52 10.38 -50.27
C GLU A 167 -23.60 10.94 -48.85
N LEU A 168 -24.33 12.04 -48.69
CA LEU A 168 -24.58 12.64 -47.37
C LEU A 168 -25.53 11.75 -46.57
N ILE A 169 -25.02 11.13 -45.50
CA ILE A 169 -25.77 10.17 -44.67
C ILE A 169 -26.01 10.66 -43.24
N ASN A 170 -25.28 11.68 -42.78
CA ASN A 170 -25.41 12.21 -41.42
C ASN A 170 -24.92 13.68 -41.36
N LEU A 171 -25.24 14.38 -40.26
CA LEU A 171 -24.73 15.71 -39.93
C LEU A 171 -24.15 15.70 -38.51
N GLN A 172 -23.05 16.41 -38.29
CA GLN A 172 -22.59 16.76 -36.95
C GLN A 172 -22.92 18.23 -36.66
N PHE A 173 -23.59 18.46 -35.52
CA PHE A 173 -23.90 19.79 -35.00
C PHE A 173 -22.91 20.13 -33.89
N ILE A 174 -22.30 21.31 -33.97
CA ILE A 174 -21.40 21.86 -32.95
C ILE A 174 -21.98 23.19 -32.48
N THR A 175 -22.34 23.29 -31.21
CA THR A 175 -22.89 24.51 -30.61
C THR A 175 -21.79 25.51 -30.24
N ALA A 176 -22.17 26.75 -29.88
CA ALA A 176 -21.23 27.82 -29.56
C ALA A 176 -20.29 27.51 -28.37
N ASP A 177 -20.76 26.71 -27.41
CA ASP A 177 -19.99 26.19 -26.27
C ASP A 177 -19.08 25.00 -26.64
N GLY A 178 -19.09 24.57 -27.90
CA GLY A 178 -18.30 23.45 -28.40
C GLY A 178 -18.91 22.06 -28.18
N THR A 179 -20.14 21.96 -27.69
CA THR A 179 -20.83 20.66 -27.56
C THR A 179 -21.11 20.07 -28.96
N LYS A 180 -20.59 18.87 -29.23
CA LYS A 180 -20.70 18.17 -30.53
C LYS A 180 -21.73 17.05 -30.44
N ARG A 181 -22.72 17.02 -31.34
CA ARG A 181 -23.73 15.94 -31.41
C ARG A 181 -24.04 15.57 -32.87
N PRO A 182 -24.09 14.28 -33.23
CA PRO A 182 -24.58 13.87 -34.54
C PRO A 182 -26.11 13.98 -34.62
N LEU A 183 -26.65 13.92 -35.84
CA LEU A 183 -28.08 13.74 -36.08
C LEU A 183 -28.51 12.40 -35.46
N SER A 184 -29.42 12.46 -34.49
CA SER A 184 -29.96 11.28 -33.82
C SER A 184 -30.65 10.35 -34.83
N GLY A 185 -30.50 9.04 -34.61
CA GLY A 185 -31.08 7.99 -35.44
C GLY A 185 -30.41 7.78 -36.81
N ALA A 186 -29.52 8.68 -37.25
CA ALA A 186 -28.79 8.56 -38.51
C ALA A 186 -27.68 7.49 -38.44
N GLN A 187 -27.15 7.11 -39.61
CA GLN A 187 -26.08 6.11 -39.71
C GLN A 187 -24.87 6.54 -38.86
N SER A 188 -24.46 5.66 -37.93
CA SER A 188 -23.41 5.97 -36.94
C SER A 188 -22.01 5.46 -37.31
N LYS A 189 -21.91 4.67 -38.40
CA LYS A 189 -20.68 4.00 -38.87
C LYS A 189 -20.34 4.38 -40.30
N ASN A 190 -19.09 4.13 -40.71
CA ASN A 190 -18.61 4.25 -42.09
C ASN A 190 -18.85 5.65 -42.69
N TYR A 191 -18.62 6.71 -41.91
CA TYR A 191 -18.77 8.08 -42.39
C TYR A 191 -17.54 8.93 -42.12
N TYR A 192 -17.37 9.98 -42.90
CA TYR A 192 -16.26 10.93 -42.79
C TYR A 192 -16.67 12.35 -43.25
N PHE A 193 -15.82 13.33 -42.94
CA PHE A 193 -15.86 14.67 -43.53
C PHE A 193 -14.59 14.91 -44.34
N VAL A 194 -14.66 15.69 -45.42
CA VAL A 194 -13.51 15.94 -46.31
C VAL A 194 -13.40 17.39 -46.73
N ILE A 195 -12.15 17.85 -46.81
CA ILE A 195 -11.74 19.09 -47.48
C ILE A 195 -10.82 18.68 -48.62
N GLU A 196 -11.26 18.96 -49.86
CA GLU A 196 -10.46 18.68 -51.06
C GLU A 196 -9.25 19.61 -51.13
N GLY A 197 -8.11 19.08 -51.60
CA GLY A 197 -6.83 19.78 -51.65
C GLY A 197 -5.77 18.94 -52.36
N THR A 198 -4.49 19.27 -52.15
CA THR A 198 -3.37 18.54 -52.77
C THR A 198 -3.07 17.21 -52.06
N GLU A 199 -2.66 16.18 -52.80
CA GLU A 199 -2.20 14.91 -52.20
C GLU A 199 -0.74 15.04 -51.67
N PRO A 200 -0.29 14.20 -50.71
CA PRO A 200 -1.01 13.10 -50.04
C PRO A 200 -2.09 13.56 -49.05
N THR A 201 -3.08 12.69 -48.81
CA THR A 201 -4.20 12.97 -47.90
C THR A 201 -3.74 12.88 -46.44
N ILE A 202 -4.20 13.82 -45.61
CA ILE A 202 -4.03 13.78 -44.17
C ILE A 202 -5.35 13.37 -43.51
N PHE A 203 -5.30 12.35 -42.66
CA PHE A 203 -6.43 11.90 -41.85
C PHE A 203 -6.31 12.46 -40.43
N VAL A 204 -7.40 12.98 -39.89
CA VAL A 204 -7.44 13.58 -38.54
C VAL A 204 -8.69 13.15 -37.78
N GLU A 205 -8.69 13.35 -36.46
CA GLU A 205 -9.83 12.97 -35.63
C GLU A 205 -11.03 13.89 -35.77
N GLY A 206 -10.87 15.21 -35.73
CA GLY A 206 -11.99 16.16 -35.69
C GLY A 206 -12.07 17.15 -36.84
N TYR A 207 -13.25 17.77 -36.98
CA TYR A 207 -13.49 18.83 -37.98
C TYR A 207 -12.59 20.06 -37.78
N LYS A 208 -12.39 20.48 -36.53
CA LYS A 208 -11.52 21.62 -36.19
C LYS A 208 -10.08 21.35 -36.64
N ASP A 209 -9.62 20.13 -36.40
CA ASP A 209 -8.29 19.65 -36.78
C ASP A 209 -8.15 19.65 -38.30
N ALA A 210 -9.17 19.20 -39.02
CA ALA A 210 -9.15 19.18 -40.48
C ALA A 210 -9.04 20.59 -41.09
N CYS A 211 -9.79 21.55 -40.55
CA CYS A 211 -9.71 22.94 -40.99
C CYS A 211 -8.31 23.50 -40.74
N ASN A 212 -7.75 23.29 -39.54
CA ASN A 212 -6.44 23.84 -39.19
C ASN A 212 -5.32 23.26 -40.05
N VAL A 213 -5.32 21.94 -40.25
CA VAL A 213 -4.35 21.24 -41.10
C VAL A 213 -4.46 21.70 -42.54
N PHE A 214 -5.68 21.90 -43.06
CA PHE A 214 -5.88 22.43 -44.41
C PHE A 214 -5.33 23.85 -44.53
N HIS A 215 -5.67 24.76 -43.61
CA HIS A 215 -5.16 26.15 -43.64
C HIS A 215 -3.64 26.22 -43.53
N ALA A 216 -3.02 25.28 -42.81
CA ALA A 216 -1.57 25.22 -42.65
C ALA A 216 -0.83 24.64 -43.87
N THR A 217 -1.47 23.76 -44.65
CA THR A 217 -0.77 22.91 -45.63
C THR A 217 -1.33 22.94 -47.06
N GLY A 218 -2.60 23.29 -47.25
CA GLY A 218 -3.30 23.17 -48.53
C GLY A 218 -3.50 21.73 -49.03
N ARG A 219 -3.19 20.72 -48.20
CA ARG A 219 -3.37 19.30 -48.54
C ARG A 219 -4.81 18.87 -48.35
N ARG A 220 -5.21 17.81 -49.05
CA ARG A 220 -6.50 17.16 -48.86
C ARG A 220 -6.57 16.60 -47.44
N VAL A 221 -7.66 16.88 -46.71
CA VAL A 221 -7.82 16.44 -45.32
C VAL A 221 -9.14 15.71 -45.11
N ILE A 222 -9.09 14.54 -44.48
CA ILE A 222 -10.25 13.75 -44.08
C ILE A 222 -10.36 13.75 -42.56
N ALA A 223 -11.48 14.25 -42.02
CA ALA A 223 -11.82 14.07 -40.61
C ALA A 223 -12.65 12.80 -40.42
N CYS A 224 -12.14 11.89 -39.61
CA CYS A 224 -12.83 10.66 -39.22
C CYS A 224 -13.86 10.89 -38.10
N ILE A 225 -13.96 12.11 -37.55
CA ILE A 225 -14.85 12.55 -36.47
C ILE A 225 -14.51 12.00 -35.07
N SER A 226 -13.87 10.84 -34.96
CA SER A 226 -13.27 10.33 -33.74
C SER A 226 -12.16 9.30 -34.01
N ALA A 227 -11.22 9.12 -33.07
CA ALA A 227 -10.17 8.09 -33.15
C ALA A 227 -10.67 6.70 -33.57
N GLY A 228 -11.76 6.22 -32.96
CA GLY A 228 -12.29 4.87 -33.24
C GLY A 228 -12.73 4.66 -34.68
N LYS A 229 -13.05 5.75 -35.40
CA LYS A 229 -13.53 5.71 -36.79
C LYS A 229 -12.40 5.59 -37.80
N PHE A 230 -11.13 5.76 -37.42
CA PHE A 230 -10.02 5.43 -38.30
C PHE A 230 -10.12 3.99 -38.82
N LYS A 231 -10.58 3.03 -37.98
CA LYS A 231 -10.80 1.63 -38.37
C LYS A 231 -11.85 1.43 -39.48
N GLU A 232 -12.77 2.38 -39.62
CA GLU A 232 -13.86 2.31 -40.58
C GLU A 232 -13.49 3.06 -41.87
N VAL A 233 -12.78 4.18 -41.76
CA VAL A 233 -12.54 5.13 -42.86
C VAL A 233 -11.21 4.86 -43.57
N TYR A 234 -10.12 4.71 -42.82
CA TYR A 234 -8.77 4.63 -43.38
C TYR A 234 -8.56 3.39 -44.28
N PRO A 235 -9.06 2.18 -43.94
CA PRO A 235 -8.93 1.02 -44.82
C PRO A 235 -9.65 1.14 -46.18
N VAL A 236 -10.64 2.03 -46.28
CA VAL A 236 -11.44 2.22 -47.51
C VAL A 236 -10.88 3.35 -48.36
N LEU A 237 -10.46 4.46 -47.72
CA LEU A 237 -10.08 5.69 -48.42
C LEU A 237 -8.57 5.98 -48.43
N GLY A 238 -7.80 5.34 -47.55
CA GLY A 238 -6.37 5.62 -47.38
C GLY A 238 -5.48 4.97 -48.44
N LYS A 239 -4.43 5.69 -48.84
CA LYS A 239 -3.36 5.25 -49.73
C LYS A 239 -2.04 5.09 -48.97
N LEU A 240 -1.06 4.43 -49.59
CA LEU A 240 0.26 4.16 -48.98
C LEU A 240 1.07 5.43 -48.62
N CYS A 241 0.84 6.54 -49.32
CA CYS A 241 1.49 7.83 -49.08
C CYS A 241 0.73 8.73 -48.08
N ASP A 242 -0.49 8.36 -47.70
CA ASP A 242 -1.32 9.13 -46.78
C ASP A 242 -0.85 8.99 -45.34
N VAL A 243 -1.18 9.97 -44.50
CA VAL A 243 -0.75 10.01 -43.10
C VAL A 243 -1.91 10.32 -42.16
N ILE A 244 -1.88 9.77 -40.94
CA ILE A 244 -2.77 10.13 -39.85
C ILE A 244 -2.05 11.14 -38.93
N ILE A 245 -2.74 12.20 -38.51
CA ILE A 245 -2.33 13.00 -37.34
C ILE A 245 -3.25 12.59 -36.19
N ALA A 246 -2.71 11.88 -35.22
CA ALA A 246 -3.42 11.40 -34.04
C ALA A 246 -3.35 12.42 -32.89
N ASP A 247 -4.45 12.55 -32.15
CA ASP A 247 -4.49 13.41 -30.98
C ASP A 247 -3.65 12.83 -29.84
N ASN A 248 -3.02 13.69 -29.05
CA ASN A 248 -2.33 13.27 -27.83
C ASN A 248 -3.26 13.44 -26.61
N ASP A 249 -4.22 12.52 -26.47
CA ASP A 249 -5.26 12.54 -25.43
C ASP A 249 -4.87 11.78 -24.14
N ASN A 250 -3.56 11.63 -23.90
CA ASN A 250 -2.99 10.84 -22.80
C ASN A 250 -3.18 11.47 -21.42
N ILE A 251 -3.50 12.77 -21.35
CA ILE A 251 -3.75 13.50 -20.10
C ILE A 251 -5.14 13.20 -19.50
N LEU A 252 -5.22 13.17 -18.16
CA LEU A 252 -6.50 13.22 -17.45
C LEU A 252 -7.06 14.65 -17.51
N LYS A 253 -8.21 14.83 -18.17
CA LYS A 253 -8.92 16.11 -18.12
C LYS A 253 -9.40 16.34 -16.67
N ALA A 254 -9.04 17.48 -16.10
CA ALA A 254 -9.56 17.91 -14.81
C ALA A 254 -11.07 18.14 -14.92
N ASP A 255 -11.81 17.85 -13.85
CA ASP A 255 -13.18 18.33 -13.72
C ASP A 255 -13.12 19.84 -13.43
N PRO A 256 -13.74 20.71 -14.26
CA PRO A 256 -13.75 22.15 -14.00
C PRO A 256 -14.42 22.50 -12.67
N ASP A 257 -15.37 21.67 -12.21
CA ASP A 257 -16.21 21.92 -11.04
C ASP A 257 -15.72 21.18 -9.78
N ASP A 258 -14.78 20.22 -9.90
CA ASP A 258 -14.17 19.49 -8.77
C ASP A 258 -12.63 19.65 -8.81
N LYS A 259 -12.09 20.45 -7.88
CA LYS A 259 -10.64 20.67 -7.71
C LYS A 259 -9.91 19.45 -7.14
N THR A 260 -10.61 18.34 -6.90
CA THR A 260 -9.99 17.08 -6.48
C THR A 260 -9.75 16.13 -7.65
N ARG A 261 -8.80 15.22 -7.47
CA ARG A 261 -8.44 14.21 -8.49
C ARG A 261 -8.63 12.81 -7.96
N LYS A 262 -8.98 11.87 -8.85
CA LYS A 262 -9.07 10.44 -8.51
C LYS A 262 -7.67 9.89 -8.21
N VAL A 263 -7.58 9.13 -7.11
CA VAL A 263 -6.30 8.60 -6.58
C VAL A 263 -5.98 7.25 -7.21
N VAL A 264 -6.94 6.32 -7.20
CA VAL A 264 -6.81 4.99 -7.80
C VAL A 264 -7.57 4.98 -9.13
N LEU A 265 -6.90 4.56 -10.19
CA LEU A 265 -7.49 4.47 -11.53
C LEU A 265 -7.76 3.00 -11.85
N SER A 266 -8.94 2.71 -12.39
CA SER A 266 -9.23 1.37 -12.91
C SER A 266 -8.47 1.12 -14.20
N GLU A 267 -8.21 -0.15 -14.51
CA GLU A 267 -7.58 -0.59 -15.75
C GLU A 267 -8.24 0.04 -16.99
N GLN A 268 -9.57 0.13 -16.97
CA GLN A 268 -10.33 0.71 -18.08
C GLN A 268 -10.03 2.20 -18.29
N VAL A 269 -9.83 2.98 -17.22
CA VAL A 269 -9.44 4.39 -17.33
C VAL A 269 -8.03 4.51 -17.89
N VAL A 270 -7.14 3.57 -17.55
CA VAL A 270 -5.77 3.51 -18.07
C VAL A 270 -5.78 3.15 -19.56
N LYS A 271 -6.48 2.09 -19.95
CA LYS A 271 -6.65 1.64 -21.34
C LYS A 271 -7.43 2.64 -22.20
N GLY A 272 -8.32 3.45 -21.62
CA GLY A 272 -9.16 4.40 -22.35
C GLY A 272 -8.44 5.64 -22.91
N ARG A 273 -7.11 5.77 -22.74
CA ARG A 273 -6.27 6.89 -23.20
C ARG A 273 -5.46 6.50 -24.43
N GLY A 274 -5.12 7.43 -25.30
CA GLY A 274 -4.24 7.14 -26.43
C GLY A 274 -4.94 6.38 -27.56
N THR A 275 -6.24 6.62 -27.76
CA THR A 275 -7.01 5.82 -28.72
C THR A 275 -6.55 6.08 -30.15
N GLY A 276 -6.26 7.34 -30.51
CA GLY A 276 -5.83 7.73 -31.85
C GLY A 276 -4.57 6.98 -32.31
N HIS A 277 -3.48 7.05 -31.53
CA HIS A 277 -2.22 6.41 -31.93
C HIS A 277 -2.28 4.88 -31.90
N ARG A 278 -3.03 4.28 -30.97
CA ARG A 278 -3.20 2.81 -30.97
C ARG A 278 -3.91 2.33 -32.21
N VAL A 279 -5.00 3.00 -32.58
CA VAL A 279 -5.74 2.63 -33.79
C VAL A 279 -4.87 2.83 -35.03
N ALA A 280 -4.11 3.93 -35.12
CA ALA A 280 -3.17 4.14 -36.23
C ALA A 280 -2.10 3.03 -36.31
N TYR A 281 -1.56 2.61 -35.16
CA TYR A 281 -0.61 1.50 -35.07
C TYR A 281 -1.22 0.15 -35.49
N GLU A 282 -2.42 -0.18 -35.00
CA GLU A 282 -3.15 -1.40 -35.37
C GLU A 282 -3.44 -1.48 -36.87
N LEU A 283 -3.74 -0.33 -37.49
CA LEU A 283 -3.95 -0.20 -38.94
C LEU A 283 -2.66 -0.25 -39.76
N LYS A 284 -1.49 -0.24 -39.09
CA LYS A 284 -0.17 -0.09 -39.73
C LYS A 284 -0.10 1.15 -40.64
N ALA A 285 -0.82 2.20 -40.26
CA ALA A 285 -0.85 3.46 -41.00
C ALA A 285 0.42 4.29 -40.71
N LYS A 286 0.84 5.11 -41.67
CA LYS A 286 1.83 6.16 -41.39
C LYS A 286 1.16 7.22 -40.53
N PHE A 287 1.78 7.60 -39.42
CA PHE A 287 1.18 8.59 -38.55
C PHE A 287 2.17 9.46 -37.79
N TYR A 288 1.68 10.64 -37.41
CA TYR A 288 2.28 11.54 -36.44
C TYR A 288 1.38 11.63 -35.21
N LEU A 289 1.99 11.64 -34.02
CA LEU A 289 1.31 12.01 -32.79
C LEU A 289 1.49 13.52 -32.53
N ALA A 290 0.44 14.20 -32.09
CA ALA A 290 0.57 15.59 -31.64
C ALA A 290 1.63 15.70 -30.53
N PRO A 291 2.63 16.60 -30.65
CA PRO A 291 3.83 16.55 -29.81
C PRO A 291 3.58 16.98 -28.36
N LYS A 292 2.55 17.80 -28.11
CA LYS A 292 2.22 18.30 -26.78
C LYS A 292 1.14 17.43 -26.12
N LEU A 293 1.37 17.03 -24.87
CA LEU A 293 0.38 16.32 -24.05
C LEU A 293 -0.95 17.10 -23.99
N GLY A 294 -2.06 16.40 -24.26
CA GLY A 294 -3.40 16.98 -24.25
C GLY A 294 -3.74 17.82 -25.48
N SER A 295 -2.88 17.88 -26.50
CA SER A 295 -3.10 18.66 -27.72
C SER A 295 -3.70 17.83 -28.85
N ASP A 296 -4.41 18.55 -29.73
CA ASP A 296 -4.95 18.09 -31.01
C ASP A 296 -4.40 18.97 -32.14
N ALA A 297 -4.53 18.53 -33.40
CA ALA A 297 -4.05 19.33 -34.53
C ALA A 297 -4.75 20.70 -34.62
N GLY A 298 -5.99 20.82 -34.13
CA GLY A 298 -6.73 22.07 -34.06
C GLY A 298 -6.33 23.02 -32.92
N SER A 299 -5.37 22.65 -32.09
CA SER A 299 -4.78 23.48 -31.01
C SER A 299 -3.35 23.93 -31.32
N MET A 300 -2.75 23.38 -32.37
CA MET A 300 -1.44 23.72 -32.87
C MET A 300 -1.48 24.95 -33.77
N THR A 301 -0.39 25.71 -33.80
CA THR A 301 -0.16 26.75 -34.80
C THR A 301 0.09 26.15 -36.17
N HIS A 302 -0.12 26.93 -37.24
CA HIS A 302 0.19 26.49 -38.60
C HIS A 302 1.66 26.11 -38.80
N GLU A 303 2.57 26.77 -38.06
CA GLU A 303 4.01 26.46 -38.11
C GLU A 303 4.31 25.13 -37.42
N GLU A 304 3.73 24.86 -36.26
CA GLU A 304 3.87 23.57 -35.57
C GLU A 304 3.36 22.40 -36.43
N ILE A 305 2.25 22.57 -37.16
CA ILE A 305 1.73 21.54 -38.08
C ILE A 305 2.73 21.29 -39.22
N ARG A 306 3.25 22.37 -39.84
CA ARG A 306 4.24 22.25 -40.93
C ARG A 306 5.53 21.58 -40.45
N ASN A 307 6.01 21.94 -39.26
CA ASN A 307 7.20 21.35 -38.67
C ASN A 307 6.99 19.87 -38.31
N LEU A 308 5.82 19.50 -37.74
CA LEU A 308 5.48 18.11 -37.43
C LEU A 308 5.54 17.24 -38.70
N LEU A 309 5.00 17.71 -39.82
CA LEU A 309 5.00 16.98 -41.08
C LEU A 309 6.37 16.87 -41.76
N GLN A 310 7.38 17.61 -41.29
CA GLN A 310 8.77 17.52 -41.74
C GLN A 310 9.63 16.59 -40.87
N GLN A 311 9.14 16.21 -39.69
CA GLN A 311 9.84 15.31 -38.79
C GLN A 311 9.73 13.85 -39.22
N LYS A 312 10.49 12.98 -38.56
CA LYS A 312 10.34 11.52 -38.72
C LYS A 312 8.95 11.09 -38.25
N LEU A 313 8.30 10.21 -39.02
CA LEU A 313 6.99 9.65 -38.66
C LEU A 313 7.07 8.92 -37.31
N THR A 314 6.02 9.05 -36.51
CA THR A 314 5.89 8.28 -35.27
C THR A 314 5.84 6.78 -35.56
N SER A 315 5.21 6.39 -36.67
CA SER A 315 5.18 4.99 -37.15
C SER A 315 6.55 4.40 -37.50
N ASP A 316 7.57 5.22 -37.73
CA ASP A 316 8.92 4.75 -38.06
C ASP A 316 9.78 4.47 -36.81
N ILE A 317 9.23 4.72 -35.62
CA ILE A 317 9.86 4.38 -34.35
C ILE A 317 9.46 2.95 -33.99
N PRO A 318 10.41 2.05 -33.69
CA PRO A 318 10.08 0.68 -33.30
C PRO A 318 9.23 0.65 -32.02
N ALA A 319 8.22 -0.21 -32.01
CA ALA A 319 7.45 -0.53 -30.81
C ALA A 319 8.08 -1.75 -30.12
N TYR A 320 8.43 -1.60 -28.85
CA TYR A 320 8.99 -2.65 -28.00
C TYR A 320 7.95 -3.28 -27.08
N ASP A 321 8.05 -4.59 -26.88
CA ASP A 321 7.36 -5.33 -25.85
C ASP A 321 8.14 -5.30 -24.53
N VAL A 322 7.43 -5.12 -23.41
CA VAL A 322 8.08 -5.00 -22.10
C VAL A 322 8.67 -6.33 -21.66
N TRP A 323 7.94 -7.43 -21.86
CA TRP A 323 8.28 -8.73 -21.29
C TRP A 323 9.49 -9.38 -21.93
N THR A 324 9.66 -9.18 -23.22
CA THR A 324 10.69 -9.83 -24.03
C THR A 324 11.87 -8.91 -24.35
N GLN A 325 11.68 -7.57 -24.30
CA GLN A 325 12.69 -6.63 -24.78
C GLN A 325 13.12 -5.56 -23.77
N LEU A 326 12.37 -5.27 -22.69
CA LEU A 326 12.71 -4.15 -21.80
C LEU A 326 12.96 -4.56 -20.34
N LYS A 327 12.23 -5.54 -19.79
CA LYS A 327 12.21 -5.80 -18.33
C LYS A 327 13.57 -6.20 -17.76
N ASP A 328 14.35 -6.96 -18.53
CA ASP A 328 15.61 -7.57 -18.09
C ASP A 328 16.83 -6.71 -18.49
N GLU A 329 16.60 -5.59 -19.16
CA GLU A 329 17.67 -4.70 -19.61
C GLU A 329 18.30 -3.94 -18.43
N PRO A 330 19.63 -4.00 -18.27
CA PRO A 330 20.32 -3.34 -17.17
C PRO A 330 20.34 -1.82 -17.34
N CYS A 331 20.25 -1.09 -16.24
CA CYS A 331 20.37 0.38 -16.25
C CYS A 331 21.13 0.88 -15.01
N ALA A 332 22.36 1.34 -15.23
CA ALA A 332 23.24 1.88 -14.18
C ALA A 332 22.97 3.36 -13.84
N ILE A 333 22.15 4.06 -14.63
CA ILE A 333 21.86 5.48 -14.43
C ILE A 333 20.99 5.67 -13.18
N GLU A 334 21.34 6.62 -12.31
CA GLU A 334 20.53 6.95 -11.14
C GLU A 334 19.16 7.49 -11.53
N THR A 335 18.11 7.18 -10.74
CA THR A 335 16.72 7.57 -11.06
C THR A 335 16.54 9.05 -11.38
N LYS A 336 17.25 9.93 -10.67
CA LYS A 336 17.16 11.39 -10.83
C LYS A 336 17.74 11.92 -12.15
N LEU A 337 18.60 11.14 -12.81
CA LEU A 337 19.28 11.49 -14.06
C LEU A 337 18.63 10.82 -15.27
N LEU A 338 17.60 9.99 -15.08
CA LEU A 338 16.97 9.23 -16.17
C LEU A 338 16.30 10.14 -17.20
N THR A 339 15.69 11.26 -16.79
CA THR A 339 15.07 12.23 -17.71
C THR A 339 16.12 12.96 -18.55
N ASP A 340 17.28 13.29 -17.95
CA ASP A 340 18.39 13.96 -18.64
C ASP A 340 19.05 13.01 -19.64
N ALA A 341 19.26 11.75 -19.22
CA ALA A 341 19.75 10.69 -20.11
C ALA A 341 18.78 10.42 -21.26
N LEU A 342 17.48 10.38 -20.99
CA LEU A 342 16.45 10.19 -22.02
C LEU A 342 16.40 11.35 -23.02
N SER A 343 16.70 12.58 -22.57
CA SER A 343 16.72 13.78 -23.42
C SER A 343 17.90 13.82 -24.39
N THR A 344 18.98 13.12 -24.07
CA THR A 344 20.26 13.15 -24.80
C THR A 344 20.56 11.86 -25.57
N GLU A 345 19.73 10.83 -25.41
CA GLU A 345 19.86 9.54 -26.10
C GLU A 345 19.05 9.53 -27.40
N ASP A 346 19.68 9.07 -28.48
CA ASP A 346 19.08 8.99 -29.82
C ASP A 346 18.61 7.57 -30.18
N ASN A 347 19.13 6.55 -29.49
CA ASN A 347 18.72 5.17 -29.72
C ASN A 347 17.34 4.88 -29.11
N SER A 348 16.35 4.60 -29.95
CA SER A 348 14.96 4.36 -29.53
C SER A 348 14.79 3.23 -28.51
N HIS A 349 15.60 2.17 -28.61
CA HIS A 349 15.54 1.05 -27.67
C HIS A 349 16.06 1.47 -26.29
N LYS A 350 17.22 2.14 -26.23
CA LYS A 350 17.75 2.68 -24.97
C LYS A 350 16.79 3.69 -24.36
N CYS A 351 16.18 4.57 -25.15
CA CYS A 351 15.13 5.49 -24.69
C CYS A 351 13.94 4.74 -24.07
N ALA A 352 13.49 3.63 -24.68
CA ALA A 352 12.44 2.79 -24.12
C ALA A 352 12.86 2.13 -22.79
N VAL A 353 14.11 1.65 -22.67
CA VAL A 353 14.67 1.12 -21.41
C VAL A 353 14.71 2.21 -20.33
N LEU A 354 15.17 3.42 -20.66
CA LEU A 354 15.20 4.55 -19.71
C LEU A 354 13.80 4.94 -19.24
N ALA A 355 12.82 4.99 -20.15
CA ALA A 355 11.42 5.26 -19.81
C ALA A 355 10.84 4.15 -18.91
N TYR A 356 11.06 2.87 -19.24
CA TYR A 356 10.66 1.73 -18.41
C TYR A 356 11.26 1.83 -17.00
N GLN A 357 12.57 2.08 -16.89
CA GLN A 357 13.27 2.21 -15.62
C GLN A 357 12.76 3.41 -14.80
N TYR A 358 12.43 4.53 -15.45
CA TYR A 358 11.85 5.69 -14.78
C TYR A 358 10.50 5.34 -14.16
N ILE A 359 9.59 4.70 -14.92
CA ILE A 359 8.27 4.29 -14.43
C ILE A 359 8.42 3.28 -13.28
N MET A 360 9.18 2.20 -13.46
CA MET A 360 9.33 1.14 -12.45
C MET A 360 9.92 1.66 -11.13
N ARG A 361 10.92 2.54 -11.19
CA ARG A 361 11.57 3.09 -9.98
C ARG A 361 10.71 4.12 -9.26
N ASN A 362 9.74 4.73 -9.94
CA ASN A 362 8.79 5.68 -9.37
C ASN A 362 7.44 5.05 -9.00
N LEU A 363 7.20 3.76 -9.28
CA LEU A 363 5.96 3.06 -8.91
C LEU A 363 5.67 3.09 -7.41
N VAL A 364 6.70 3.18 -6.57
CA VAL A 364 6.55 3.34 -5.11
C VAL A 364 5.72 4.58 -4.74
N HIS A 365 5.62 5.58 -5.63
CA HIS A 365 4.85 6.82 -5.44
C HIS A 365 3.39 6.73 -5.90
N VAL A 366 2.96 5.57 -6.42
CA VAL A 366 1.60 5.33 -6.93
C VAL A 366 0.88 4.32 -6.02
N PRO A 367 -0.35 4.61 -5.54
CA PRO A 367 -1.15 5.81 -5.82
C PRO A 367 -0.92 6.99 -4.85
N TYR A 368 -0.05 6.87 -3.83
CA TYR A 368 -0.10 7.82 -2.71
C TYR A 368 0.35 9.27 -2.99
N LYS A 369 1.30 9.51 -3.91
CA LYS A 369 1.69 10.87 -4.33
C LYS A 369 1.04 11.27 -5.65
N LYS A 370 0.91 10.32 -6.57
CA LYS A 370 0.42 10.54 -7.92
C LYS A 370 -0.29 9.29 -8.42
N ASN A 371 -1.19 9.44 -9.38
CA ASN A 371 -1.77 8.30 -10.08
C ASN A 371 -0.86 7.85 -11.25
N LEU A 372 -1.17 6.70 -11.83
CA LEU A 372 -0.35 6.10 -12.89
C LEU A 372 -0.27 6.95 -14.17
N ILE A 373 -1.34 7.68 -14.50
CA ILE A 373 -1.36 8.56 -15.68
C ILE A 373 -0.55 9.83 -15.42
N GLU A 374 -0.57 10.38 -14.21
CA GLU A 374 0.33 11.47 -13.82
C GLU A 374 1.79 11.05 -13.95
N LEU A 375 2.14 9.82 -13.55
CA LEU A 375 3.48 9.28 -13.72
C LEU A 375 3.87 9.12 -15.21
N ARG A 376 2.94 8.69 -16.08
CA ARG A 376 3.14 8.68 -17.54
C ARG A 376 3.43 10.09 -18.07
N ASN A 377 2.61 11.06 -17.67
CA ASN A 377 2.69 12.43 -18.18
C ASN A 377 4.01 13.13 -17.80
N GLU A 378 4.67 12.69 -16.72
CA GLU A 378 6.00 13.20 -16.35
C GLU A 378 7.09 12.78 -17.33
N ILE A 379 7.00 11.58 -17.94
CA ILE A 379 8.06 11.06 -18.82
C ILE A 379 7.76 11.27 -20.31
N GLU A 380 6.49 11.34 -20.70
CA GLU A 380 6.07 11.44 -22.10
C GLU A 380 6.70 12.62 -22.88
N PRO A 381 6.89 13.84 -22.32
CA PRO A 381 7.53 14.95 -23.02
C PRO A 381 8.96 14.65 -23.48
N PHE A 382 9.67 13.78 -22.77
CA PHE A 382 11.04 13.37 -23.11
C PHE A 382 11.06 12.24 -24.16
N CYS A 383 9.95 11.51 -24.27
CA CYS A 383 9.78 10.38 -25.18
C CYS A 383 9.33 10.77 -26.59
N VAL A 384 8.79 11.98 -26.79
CA VAL A 384 8.26 12.42 -28.09
C VAL A 384 9.33 12.29 -29.17
N HIS A 385 8.98 11.65 -30.30
CA HIS A 385 9.86 11.29 -31.42
C HIS A 385 11.00 10.28 -31.11
N ARG A 386 11.14 9.80 -29.87
CA ARG A 386 12.21 8.86 -29.46
C ARG A 386 11.67 7.48 -29.07
N VAL A 387 10.52 7.44 -28.40
CA VAL A 387 9.86 6.20 -27.95
C VAL A 387 8.48 6.12 -28.58
N HIS A 388 8.15 4.97 -29.17
CA HIS A 388 6.85 4.77 -29.77
C HIS A 388 5.74 4.84 -28.69
N PRO A 389 4.61 5.54 -28.91
CA PRO A 389 3.59 5.72 -27.88
C PRO A 389 2.94 4.40 -27.43
N VAL A 390 2.87 3.38 -28.30
CA VAL A 390 2.43 2.02 -27.91
C VAL A 390 3.41 1.35 -26.94
N THR A 391 4.71 1.63 -27.04
CA THR A 391 5.68 1.15 -26.05
C THR A 391 5.43 1.78 -24.68
N LEU A 392 5.10 3.07 -24.64
CA LEU A 392 4.69 3.71 -23.39
C LEU A 392 3.39 3.10 -22.85
N ASP A 393 2.39 2.84 -23.70
CA ASP A 393 1.16 2.15 -23.28
C ASP A 393 1.46 0.76 -22.68
N ASN A 394 2.36 -0.02 -23.30
CA ASN A 394 2.78 -1.32 -22.80
C ASN A 394 3.49 -1.21 -21.44
N ILE A 395 4.39 -0.23 -21.28
CA ILE A 395 5.07 0.05 -20.00
C ILE A 395 4.04 0.40 -18.91
N ILE A 396 3.05 1.24 -19.25
CA ILE A 396 2.00 1.65 -18.30
C ILE A 396 1.07 0.48 -17.95
N LEU A 397 0.72 -0.39 -18.90
CA LEU A 397 -0.06 -1.59 -18.61
C LEU A 397 0.70 -2.57 -17.71
N TYR A 398 1.99 -2.79 -17.99
CA TYR A 398 2.86 -3.58 -17.12
C TYR A 398 2.94 -2.99 -15.71
N ALA A 399 3.11 -1.67 -15.61
CA ALA A 399 3.13 -0.93 -14.35
C ALA A 399 1.80 -1.06 -13.58
N HIS A 400 0.66 -1.06 -14.28
CA HIS A 400 -0.66 -1.28 -13.70
C HIS A 400 -0.78 -2.66 -13.06
N ASN A 401 -0.42 -3.72 -13.79
CA ASN A 401 -0.45 -5.09 -13.27
C ASN A 401 0.46 -5.25 -12.03
N ARG A 402 1.61 -4.55 -12.02
CA ARG A 402 2.51 -4.51 -10.86
C ARG A 402 1.86 -3.82 -9.67
N ILE A 403 1.11 -2.74 -9.88
CA ILE A 403 0.33 -2.04 -8.85
C ILE A 403 -0.77 -2.94 -8.31
N GLU A 404 -1.54 -3.64 -9.15
CA GLU A 404 -2.57 -4.59 -8.72
C GLU A 404 -1.98 -5.69 -7.84
N PHE A 405 -0.84 -6.26 -8.23
CA PHE A 405 -0.13 -7.23 -7.40
C PHE A 405 0.28 -6.64 -6.04
N MET A 406 0.84 -5.41 -6.01
CA MET A 406 1.17 -4.75 -4.75
C MET A 406 -0.07 -4.44 -3.91
N GLN A 407 -1.20 -4.11 -4.54
CA GLN A 407 -2.49 -3.93 -3.88
C GLN A 407 -2.95 -5.23 -3.22
N THR A 408 -2.87 -6.35 -3.93
CA THR A 408 -3.18 -7.67 -3.37
C THR A 408 -2.30 -7.98 -2.16
N LEU A 409 -1.00 -7.67 -2.18
CA LEU A 409 -0.11 -7.81 -1.02
C LEU A 409 -0.47 -6.85 0.13
N GLY A 410 -0.83 -5.61 -0.18
CA GLY A 410 -1.25 -4.62 0.83
C GLY A 410 -2.53 -5.03 1.55
N LEU A 411 -3.47 -5.64 0.81
CA LEU A 411 -4.75 -6.13 1.33
C LEU A 411 -4.62 -7.42 2.16
N ASP A 412 -3.48 -8.11 2.15
CA ASP A 412 -3.22 -9.25 3.05
C ASP A 412 -3.28 -8.88 4.53
N ALA A 413 -3.19 -7.59 4.85
CA ALA A 413 -3.39 -7.12 6.21
C ALA A 413 -4.84 -7.28 6.68
N VAL A 414 -5.80 -7.34 5.75
CA VAL A 414 -7.23 -7.23 6.05
C VAL A 414 -8.09 -8.25 5.31
N THR A 415 -7.51 -9.21 4.58
CA THR A 415 -8.23 -10.18 3.72
C THR A 415 -7.78 -11.61 3.96
N ILE A 416 -8.74 -12.55 3.93
CA ILE A 416 -8.48 -13.99 3.85
C ILE A 416 -8.45 -14.33 2.36
N ARG A 417 -7.28 -14.63 1.81
CA ARG A 417 -7.13 -14.91 0.37
C ARG A 417 -7.74 -16.25 -0.01
N ASP A 418 -7.33 -17.28 0.73
CA ASP A 418 -7.80 -18.64 0.59
C ASP A 418 -8.51 -19.03 1.88
N ARG A 419 -9.77 -19.44 1.75
CA ARG A 419 -10.62 -19.89 2.86
C ARG A 419 -10.50 -21.40 3.08
N LYS A 420 -9.69 -22.09 2.26
CA LYS A 420 -9.46 -23.54 2.31
C LYS A 420 -10.81 -24.27 2.33
N ASN A 421 -10.93 -25.33 3.12
CA ASN A 421 -12.16 -26.13 3.23
C ASN A 421 -13.13 -25.62 4.31
N HIS A 422 -12.95 -24.39 4.82
CA HIS A 422 -13.79 -23.86 5.91
C HIS A 422 -15.16 -23.37 5.43
N ASN A 423 -16.13 -23.39 6.34
CA ASN A 423 -17.50 -22.95 6.08
C ASN A 423 -17.54 -21.42 6.02
N LEU A 424 -18.18 -20.85 4.99
CA LEU A 424 -18.37 -19.40 4.86
C LEU A 424 -19.83 -19.02 5.06
N ILE A 425 -20.09 -18.13 6.01
CA ILE A 425 -21.39 -17.51 6.24
C ILE A 425 -21.26 -16.01 5.95
N LYS A 426 -21.97 -15.52 4.95
CA LYS A 426 -22.08 -14.08 4.68
C LYS A 426 -23.33 -13.51 5.34
N LEU A 427 -23.19 -12.43 6.11
CA LEU A 427 -24.28 -11.77 6.81
C LEU A 427 -24.37 -10.28 6.44
N ASP A 428 -25.61 -9.78 6.31
CA ASP A 428 -25.88 -8.34 6.12
C ASP A 428 -25.65 -7.52 7.41
N SER A 429 -25.78 -8.18 8.56
CA SER A 429 -25.58 -7.63 9.91
C SER A 429 -25.21 -8.75 10.89
N LEU A 430 -24.46 -8.40 11.94
CA LEU A 430 -24.17 -9.30 13.07
C LEU A 430 -25.42 -9.63 13.90
N ASP A 431 -26.53 -8.91 13.75
CA ASP A 431 -27.80 -9.23 14.42
C ASP A 431 -28.37 -10.59 13.97
N HIS A 432 -27.94 -11.08 12.81
CA HIS A 432 -28.35 -12.37 12.26
C HIS A 432 -27.37 -13.50 12.61
N PHE A 433 -26.35 -13.22 13.42
CA PHE A 433 -25.39 -14.23 13.83
C PHE A 433 -26.00 -15.15 14.90
N SER A 434 -26.24 -16.41 14.54
CA SER A 434 -26.83 -17.42 15.41
C SER A 434 -25.95 -18.68 15.42
N PRO A 435 -24.88 -18.71 16.25
CA PRO A 435 -24.01 -19.88 16.37
C PRO A 435 -24.66 -20.97 17.23
N ASN A 436 -24.21 -22.22 17.07
CA ASN A 436 -24.54 -23.31 18.00
C ASN A 436 -23.58 -23.36 19.20
N TYR A 437 -22.66 -22.39 19.28
CA TYR A 437 -21.60 -22.27 20.27
C TYR A 437 -20.74 -23.55 20.41
N LYS A 438 -20.36 -24.16 19.28
CA LYS A 438 -19.38 -25.25 19.21
C LYS A 438 -18.37 -25.04 18.08
N GLY A 439 -17.13 -25.47 18.30
CA GLY A 439 -16.05 -25.36 17.33
C GLY A 439 -15.49 -23.94 17.22
N VAL A 440 -15.02 -23.57 16.03
CA VAL A 440 -14.30 -22.31 15.78
C VAL A 440 -15.12 -21.35 14.90
N TYR A 441 -15.33 -20.13 15.39
CA TYR A 441 -15.92 -19.03 14.62
C TYR A 441 -14.92 -17.89 14.41
N LEU A 442 -14.69 -17.50 13.15
CA LEU A 442 -13.92 -16.31 12.77
C LEU A 442 -14.90 -15.24 12.30
N VAL A 443 -15.22 -14.28 13.16
CA VAL A 443 -16.18 -13.21 12.88
C VAL A 443 -15.46 -11.97 12.35
N LYS A 444 -15.46 -11.84 11.02
CA LYS A 444 -14.92 -10.71 10.30
C LYS A 444 -15.99 -9.66 10.03
N ALA A 445 -15.95 -8.54 10.75
CA ALA A 445 -16.95 -7.49 10.60
C ALA A 445 -16.37 -6.06 10.75
N PRO A 446 -16.87 -5.06 10.01
CA PRO A 446 -16.34 -3.69 10.00
C PRO A 446 -16.18 -3.06 11.40
N THR A 447 -15.32 -2.04 11.51
CA THR A 447 -15.20 -1.27 12.76
C THR A 447 -16.53 -0.61 13.10
N GLY A 448 -16.94 -0.66 14.37
CA GLY A 448 -18.23 -0.08 14.80
C GLY A 448 -19.45 -0.99 14.58
N SER A 449 -19.31 -2.19 13.99
CA SER A 449 -20.43 -3.12 13.78
C SER A 449 -21.02 -3.74 15.06
N GLY A 450 -20.47 -3.40 16.23
CA GLY A 450 -20.92 -3.93 17.52
C GLY A 450 -20.42 -5.33 17.86
N LYS A 451 -19.30 -5.83 17.30
CA LYS A 451 -18.73 -7.17 17.57
C LYS A 451 -18.82 -7.60 19.04
N THR A 452 -18.29 -6.79 19.96
CA THR A 452 -18.33 -7.11 21.40
C THR A 452 -19.77 -7.29 21.92
N GLN A 453 -20.71 -6.44 21.51
CA GLN A 453 -22.09 -6.44 22.03
C GLN A 453 -23.05 -7.39 21.29
N LYS A 454 -22.83 -7.62 19.99
CA LYS A 454 -23.70 -8.46 19.15
C LYS A 454 -23.21 -9.90 19.07
N VAL A 455 -21.97 -10.17 19.47
CA VAL A 455 -21.37 -11.52 19.42
C VAL A 455 -20.89 -11.93 20.80
N GLY A 456 -20.00 -11.15 21.41
CA GLY A 456 -19.40 -11.50 22.70
C GLY A 456 -20.41 -11.56 23.84
N ARG A 457 -21.28 -10.54 23.96
CA ARG A 457 -22.29 -10.46 25.04
C ARG A 457 -23.31 -11.61 24.98
N PRO A 458 -23.96 -11.90 23.83
CA PRO A 458 -24.83 -13.07 23.70
C PRO A 458 -24.14 -14.40 24.02
N PHE A 459 -22.86 -14.55 23.61
CA PHE A 459 -22.10 -15.77 23.91
C PHE A 459 -21.86 -15.93 25.42
N ARG A 460 -21.51 -14.84 26.11
CA ARG A 460 -21.35 -14.83 27.57
C ARG A 460 -22.67 -15.13 28.27
N ASP A 461 -23.75 -14.47 27.87
CA ASP A 461 -25.10 -14.68 28.43
C ASP A 461 -25.52 -16.15 28.30
N TRP A 462 -25.31 -16.76 27.13
CA TRP A 462 -25.57 -18.18 26.90
C TRP A 462 -24.72 -19.09 27.82
N CYS A 463 -23.43 -18.79 27.99
CA CYS A 463 -22.57 -19.54 28.91
C CYS A 463 -23.09 -19.48 30.36
N GLY A 464 -23.48 -18.29 30.83
CA GLY A 464 -24.04 -18.10 32.17
C GLY A 464 -25.34 -18.87 32.41
N GLN A 465 -26.25 -18.88 31.41
CA GLN A 465 -27.51 -19.62 31.48
C GLN A 465 -27.31 -21.15 31.54
N ASN A 466 -26.20 -21.65 30.97
CA ASN A 466 -25.88 -23.09 30.92
C ASN A 466 -24.81 -23.51 31.95
N GLY A 467 -24.39 -22.61 32.85
CA GLY A 467 -23.40 -22.90 33.89
C GLY A 467 -21.98 -23.13 33.36
N HIS A 468 -21.65 -22.60 32.19
CA HIS A 468 -20.34 -22.75 31.57
C HIS A 468 -19.38 -21.59 31.94
N PRO A 469 -18.13 -21.88 32.34
CA PRO A 469 -17.13 -20.84 32.54
C PRO A 469 -16.77 -20.12 31.23
N PHE A 470 -16.69 -18.80 31.27
CA PHE A 470 -16.45 -17.96 30.08
C PHE A 470 -15.20 -17.09 30.21
N LEU A 471 -14.27 -17.20 29.24
CA LEU A 471 -13.03 -16.42 29.21
C LEU A 471 -13.04 -15.43 28.04
N THR A 472 -12.78 -14.16 28.33
CA THR A 472 -12.50 -13.15 27.30
C THR A 472 -11.03 -12.74 27.34
N ILE A 473 -10.40 -12.68 26.16
CA ILE A 473 -9.00 -12.28 26.00
C ILE A 473 -8.92 -11.03 25.12
N ALA A 474 -8.13 -10.04 25.54
CA ALA A 474 -7.77 -8.86 24.75
C ALA A 474 -6.27 -8.55 24.81
N HIS A 475 -5.79 -7.65 23.95
CA HIS A 475 -4.36 -7.31 23.84
C HIS A 475 -3.85 -6.31 24.88
N LEU A 476 -4.69 -5.36 25.32
CA LEU A 476 -4.27 -4.25 26.19
C LEU A 476 -5.06 -4.14 27.50
N ARG A 477 -4.37 -3.69 28.56
CA ARG A 477 -4.96 -3.44 29.89
C ARG A 477 -6.01 -2.33 29.89
N SER A 478 -5.85 -1.32 29.05
CA SER A 478 -6.82 -0.22 28.95
C SER A 478 -8.14 -0.66 28.32
N LEU A 479 -8.08 -1.60 27.36
CA LEU A 479 -9.26 -2.11 26.65
C LEU A 479 -10.05 -3.12 27.51
N ILE A 480 -9.35 -3.95 28.28
CA ILE A 480 -9.99 -5.07 28.97
C ILE A 480 -10.99 -4.61 30.05
N ARG A 481 -10.85 -3.40 30.62
CA ARG A 481 -11.82 -2.84 31.58
C ARG A 481 -13.14 -2.45 30.91
N GLU A 482 -13.07 -1.76 29.77
CA GLU A 482 -14.27 -1.43 28.97
C GLU A 482 -14.94 -2.71 28.47
N MET A 483 -14.16 -3.67 27.98
CA MET A 483 -14.68 -4.98 27.57
C MET A 483 -15.36 -5.73 28.71
N ALA A 484 -14.75 -5.75 29.90
CA ALA A 484 -15.33 -6.40 31.08
C ALA A 484 -16.68 -5.79 31.46
N SER A 485 -16.83 -4.47 31.36
CA SER A 485 -18.10 -3.78 31.59
C SER A 485 -19.15 -4.12 30.51
N ARG A 486 -18.77 -4.09 29.22
CA ARG A 486 -19.69 -4.39 28.11
C ARG A 486 -20.18 -5.84 28.11
N LEU A 487 -19.26 -6.76 28.36
CA LEU A 487 -19.55 -8.19 28.44
C LEU A 487 -20.14 -8.57 29.80
N ASP A 488 -20.01 -7.73 30.84
CA ASP A 488 -20.42 -8.01 32.22
C ASP A 488 -19.77 -9.33 32.70
N THR A 489 -18.45 -9.23 32.81
CA THR A 489 -17.52 -10.28 33.27
C THR A 489 -16.61 -9.72 34.35
N ALA A 490 -16.06 -10.57 35.22
CA ALA A 490 -15.08 -10.13 36.21
C ALA A 490 -13.81 -9.58 35.54
N HIS A 491 -13.25 -8.49 36.09
CA HIS A 491 -12.02 -7.89 35.61
C HIS A 491 -10.81 -8.41 36.40
N TYR A 492 -9.81 -8.96 35.71
CA TYR A 492 -8.69 -9.69 36.35
C TYR A 492 -7.90 -8.87 37.41
N GLU A 493 -7.79 -7.54 37.29
CA GLU A 493 -7.08 -6.76 38.31
C GLU A 493 -7.88 -6.58 39.58
N ASP A 494 -9.20 -6.50 39.45
CA ASP A 494 -10.10 -6.27 40.58
C ASP A 494 -10.21 -7.58 41.37
N GLU A 495 -10.37 -8.71 40.67
CA GLU A 495 -10.27 -10.06 41.26
C GLU A 495 -8.92 -10.32 41.95
N LYS A 496 -7.82 -9.90 41.33
CA LYS A 496 -6.49 -10.02 41.93
C LYS A 496 -6.40 -9.27 43.26
N LYS A 497 -6.96 -8.07 43.36
CA LYS A 497 -6.99 -7.30 44.61
C LYS A 497 -7.86 -8.00 45.65
N SER A 498 -9.05 -8.42 45.28
CA SER A 498 -9.99 -9.15 46.15
C SER A 498 -9.36 -10.43 46.71
N ILE A 499 -8.68 -11.24 45.88
CA ILE A 499 -7.99 -12.46 46.33
C ILE A 499 -6.81 -12.14 47.27
N ILE A 500 -6.04 -11.08 46.98
CA ILE A 500 -4.93 -10.66 47.86
C ILE A 500 -5.47 -10.18 49.21
N GLU A 501 -6.56 -9.43 49.24
CA GLU A 501 -7.21 -8.98 50.47
C GLU A 501 -7.81 -10.15 51.25
N ALA A 502 -8.48 -11.09 50.56
CA ALA A 502 -9.00 -12.31 51.16
C ALA A 502 -7.91 -13.20 51.77
N ARG A 503 -6.75 -13.30 51.12
CA ARG A 503 -5.57 -14.00 51.67
C ARG A 503 -5.05 -13.37 52.96
N LYS A 504 -5.19 -12.05 53.12
CA LYS A 504 -4.80 -11.37 54.38
C LYS A 504 -5.73 -11.70 55.54
N ILE A 505 -6.98 -12.08 55.26
CA ILE A 505 -8.01 -12.38 56.26
C ILE A 505 -8.37 -13.88 56.34
N GLY A 506 -7.66 -14.77 55.64
CA GLY A 506 -7.84 -16.22 55.71
C GLY A 506 -9.06 -16.79 54.96
N LEU A 507 -9.61 -16.07 53.98
CA LEU A 507 -10.83 -16.42 53.23
C LEU A 507 -10.57 -16.80 51.76
N ASP A 508 -9.32 -17.15 51.40
CA ASP A 508 -8.89 -17.26 50.01
C ASP A 508 -9.40 -18.49 49.25
N ALA A 509 -9.66 -19.60 49.94
CA ALA A 509 -10.18 -20.81 49.35
C ALA A 509 -11.58 -20.64 48.72
N ALA A 510 -12.44 -19.79 49.30
CA ALA A 510 -13.81 -19.58 48.85
C ALA A 510 -13.94 -18.67 47.61
N LEU A 511 -13.02 -17.70 47.44
CA LEU A 511 -13.09 -16.69 46.36
C LEU A 511 -12.47 -17.15 45.03
N SER A 512 -11.50 -18.09 45.07
CA SER A 512 -10.89 -18.61 43.84
C SER A 512 -11.79 -19.56 43.05
N GLN A 513 -12.81 -20.16 43.70
CA GLN A 513 -13.77 -21.09 43.10
C GLN A 513 -15.06 -20.42 42.58
N SER A 514 -15.23 -19.11 42.80
CA SER A 514 -16.49 -18.39 42.46
C SER A 514 -16.47 -17.64 41.13
N ILE A 515 -15.37 -17.66 40.37
CA ILE A 515 -15.27 -16.93 39.11
C ILE A 515 -15.99 -17.71 38.00
N GLY A 516 -17.19 -17.26 37.61
CA GLY A 516 -17.94 -17.82 36.48
C GLY A 516 -17.54 -17.24 35.12
N SER A 517 -17.03 -16.01 35.09
CA SER A 517 -16.59 -15.34 33.86
C SER A 517 -15.44 -14.37 34.13
N LEU A 518 -14.46 -14.30 33.23
CA LEU A 518 -13.24 -13.50 33.43
C LEU A 518 -12.77 -12.83 32.14
N ALA A 519 -12.42 -11.54 32.23
CA ALA A 519 -11.76 -10.78 31.18
C ALA A 519 -10.28 -10.54 31.53
N VAL A 520 -9.38 -11.03 30.68
CA VAL A 520 -7.92 -11.04 30.90
C VAL A 520 -7.18 -10.43 29.70
N CYS A 521 -6.12 -9.65 29.96
CA CYS A 521 -5.19 -9.24 28.90
C CYS A 521 -4.13 -10.32 28.63
N LEU A 522 -3.66 -10.41 27.39
CA LEU A 522 -2.75 -11.47 26.93
C LEU A 522 -1.55 -11.78 27.88
N PRO A 523 -0.75 -10.80 28.36
CA PRO A 523 0.37 -11.09 29.26
C PRO A 523 -0.04 -11.64 30.63
N SER A 524 -1.30 -11.42 31.04
CA SER A 524 -1.85 -11.86 32.32
C SER A 524 -2.40 -13.29 32.29
N LEU A 525 -2.46 -13.95 31.13
CA LEU A 525 -2.84 -15.36 31.03
C LEU A 525 -1.94 -16.27 31.88
N ALA A 526 -0.65 -15.94 31.99
CA ALA A 526 0.32 -16.70 32.78
C ALA A 526 0.25 -16.45 34.29
N ASN A 527 -0.71 -15.64 34.77
CA ASN A 527 -0.82 -15.33 36.19
C ASN A 527 -1.36 -16.55 36.96
N GLN A 528 -0.58 -17.05 37.93
CA GLN A 528 -0.90 -18.25 38.72
C GLN A 528 -2.27 -18.18 39.43
N LEU A 529 -2.75 -16.99 39.76
CA LEU A 529 -4.06 -16.81 40.42
C LEU A 529 -5.24 -17.31 39.57
N PHE A 530 -5.15 -17.18 38.25
CA PHE A 530 -6.23 -17.53 37.33
C PHE A 530 -6.02 -18.89 36.65
N LYS A 531 -4.92 -19.58 36.96
CA LYS A 531 -4.56 -20.86 36.34
C LYS A 531 -5.66 -21.93 36.48
N PRO A 532 -6.33 -22.11 37.65
CA PRO A 532 -7.44 -23.06 37.77
C PRO A 532 -8.59 -22.72 36.81
N PHE A 533 -9.08 -21.48 36.86
CA PHE A 533 -10.16 -21.00 35.99
C PHE A 533 -9.83 -21.15 34.49
N ILE A 534 -8.64 -20.70 34.07
CA ILE A 534 -8.20 -20.77 32.67
C ILE A 534 -8.08 -22.23 32.19
N LYS A 535 -7.67 -23.15 33.07
CA LYS A 535 -7.54 -24.57 32.73
C LYS A 535 -8.90 -25.23 32.49
N ASP A 536 -9.92 -24.84 33.26
CA ASP A 536 -11.25 -25.45 33.22
C ASP A 536 -12.20 -24.76 32.23
N CYS A 537 -11.86 -23.56 31.76
CA CYS A 537 -12.68 -22.79 30.83
C CYS A 537 -12.63 -23.37 29.40
N GLN A 538 -13.81 -23.63 28.84
CA GLN A 538 -13.98 -24.19 27.48
C GLN A 538 -14.66 -23.23 26.49
N HIS A 539 -15.11 -22.05 26.93
CA HIS A 539 -15.84 -21.09 26.10
C HIS A 539 -15.09 -19.77 26.04
N ILE A 540 -14.57 -19.45 24.86
CA ILE A 540 -13.53 -18.42 24.72
C ILE A 540 -13.93 -17.38 23.68
N PHE A 541 -13.93 -16.12 24.09
CA PHE A 541 -14.11 -14.98 23.20
C PHE A 541 -12.80 -14.19 23.09
N ILE A 542 -12.34 -13.94 21.87
CA ILE A 542 -11.18 -13.09 21.61
C ILE A 542 -11.61 -11.94 20.72
N ASP A 543 -11.58 -10.73 21.26
CA ASP A 543 -11.82 -9.51 20.49
C ASP A 543 -10.49 -8.95 19.96
N GLU A 544 -10.55 -8.32 18.80
CA GLU A 544 -9.38 -7.75 18.11
C GLU A 544 -8.22 -8.76 17.95
N ILE A 545 -8.52 -10.00 17.54
CA ILE A 545 -7.56 -11.11 17.43
C ILE A 545 -6.29 -10.74 16.64
N SER A 546 -6.39 -9.89 15.60
CA SER A 546 -5.21 -9.49 14.83
C SER A 546 -4.26 -8.65 15.67
N GLN A 547 -4.79 -7.73 16.50
CA GLN A 547 -3.98 -6.93 17.43
C GLN A 547 -3.43 -7.77 18.58
N LEU A 548 -4.17 -8.79 19.02
CA LEU A 548 -3.68 -9.75 20.00
C LEU A 548 -2.45 -10.51 19.47
N ILE A 549 -2.51 -11.03 18.24
CA ILE A 549 -1.37 -11.67 17.57
C ILE A 549 -0.21 -10.67 17.43
N GLU A 550 -0.49 -9.43 17.01
CA GLU A 550 0.54 -8.40 16.84
C GLU A 550 1.22 -7.98 18.14
N THR A 551 0.61 -8.25 19.30
CA THR A 551 1.18 -7.95 20.62
C THR A 551 2.49 -8.70 20.87
N PHE A 552 2.69 -9.87 20.24
CA PHE A 552 3.92 -10.65 20.32
C PHE A 552 5.15 -9.94 19.70
N ASN A 553 4.96 -8.86 18.93
CA ASN A 553 6.05 -7.98 18.48
C ASN A 553 6.65 -7.12 19.61
N SER A 554 6.03 -7.06 20.79
CA SER A 554 6.41 -6.13 21.86
C SER A 554 6.98 -6.84 23.08
N ASP A 555 8.29 -7.00 23.15
CA ASP A 555 8.97 -7.57 24.32
C ASP A 555 8.69 -6.78 25.61
N LYS A 556 8.46 -5.47 25.47
CA LYS A 556 8.19 -4.58 26.61
C LYS A 556 6.90 -4.93 27.35
N LEU A 557 5.87 -5.42 26.64
CA LEU A 557 4.60 -5.82 27.26
C LEU A 557 4.71 -7.11 28.07
N PHE A 558 5.73 -7.94 27.76
CA PHE A 558 6.04 -9.19 28.45
C PHE A 558 7.24 -9.07 29.40
N ASN A 559 7.56 -7.87 29.89
CA ASN A 559 8.73 -7.68 30.76
C ASN A 559 8.70 -8.47 32.08
N LYS A 560 7.53 -8.94 32.53
CA LYS A 560 7.31 -9.70 33.77
C LYS A 560 6.93 -11.17 33.53
N THR A 561 6.81 -11.59 32.28
CA THR A 561 6.28 -12.91 31.91
C THR A 561 7.08 -13.46 30.73
N ASP A 562 7.31 -14.77 30.68
CA ASP A 562 7.92 -15.36 29.50
C ASP A 562 6.94 -15.32 28.31
N ILE A 563 7.33 -14.62 27.24
CA ILE A 563 6.51 -14.43 26.04
C ILE A 563 6.28 -15.74 25.28
N GLU A 564 7.27 -16.64 25.25
CA GLU A 564 7.15 -17.96 24.62
C GLU A 564 6.15 -18.81 25.41
N TYR A 565 6.20 -18.74 26.74
CA TYR A 565 5.23 -19.42 27.60
C TYR A 565 3.80 -18.91 27.35
N VAL A 566 3.59 -17.59 27.23
CA VAL A 566 2.26 -17.02 26.94
C VAL A 566 1.77 -17.45 25.56
N TYR A 567 2.65 -17.49 24.56
CA TYR A 567 2.32 -18.00 23.22
C TYR A 567 1.83 -19.45 23.28
N ASN A 568 2.61 -20.32 23.93
CA ASN A 568 2.23 -21.73 24.08
C ASN A 568 0.93 -21.90 24.88
N LEU A 569 0.74 -21.12 25.94
CA LEU A 569 -0.47 -21.14 26.75
C LEU A 569 -1.69 -20.71 25.92
N LEU A 570 -1.58 -19.67 25.10
CA LEU A 570 -2.65 -19.26 24.19
C LEU A 570 -3.02 -20.37 23.21
N LYS A 571 -2.03 -21.05 22.59
CA LYS A 571 -2.31 -22.19 21.69
C LYS A 571 -3.05 -23.32 22.41
N VAL A 572 -2.64 -23.65 23.65
CA VAL A 572 -3.31 -24.69 24.46
C VAL A 572 -4.75 -24.29 24.81
N ILE A 573 -4.96 -23.04 25.20
CA ILE A 573 -6.29 -22.48 25.49
C ILE A 573 -7.19 -22.60 24.25
N ILE A 574 -6.70 -22.17 23.09
CA ILE A 574 -7.45 -22.27 21.82
C ILE A 574 -7.71 -23.74 21.47
N LYS A 575 -6.72 -24.62 21.61
CA LYS A 575 -6.81 -26.05 21.29
C LYS A 575 -7.85 -26.80 22.12
N ASN A 576 -8.03 -26.43 23.40
CA ASN A 576 -8.84 -27.20 24.34
C ASN A 576 -10.28 -26.68 24.50
N ALA A 577 -10.62 -25.52 23.95
CA ALA A 577 -11.97 -24.96 24.03
C ALA A 577 -13.05 -25.91 23.43
N GLU A 578 -14.27 -25.90 23.95
CA GLU A 578 -15.41 -26.46 23.20
C GLU A 578 -15.85 -25.48 22.10
N CYS A 579 -15.78 -24.18 22.41
CA CYS A 579 -16.13 -23.11 21.50
C CYS A 579 -15.15 -21.94 21.60
N ILE A 580 -14.66 -21.49 20.46
CA ILE A 580 -13.90 -20.26 20.33
C ILE A 580 -14.54 -19.34 19.29
N ILE A 581 -14.76 -18.09 19.68
CA ILE A 581 -15.18 -17.03 18.78
C ILE A 581 -14.11 -15.94 18.77
N VAL A 582 -13.47 -15.74 17.63
CA VAL A 582 -12.53 -14.63 17.41
C VAL A 582 -13.18 -13.58 16.53
N ALA A 583 -13.06 -12.30 16.89
CA ALA A 583 -13.73 -11.21 16.18
C ALA A 583 -12.75 -10.07 15.84
N ASP A 584 -12.76 -9.59 14.59
CA ASP A 584 -11.96 -8.44 14.15
C ASP A 584 -12.48 -7.87 12.82
N ALA A 585 -12.20 -6.60 12.52
CA ALA A 585 -12.41 -6.04 11.18
C ALA A 585 -11.33 -6.47 10.17
N ASN A 586 -10.17 -6.90 10.67
CA ASN A 586 -8.96 -7.15 9.89
C ASN A 586 -8.53 -8.62 9.90
N ILE A 587 -9.43 -9.56 10.21
CA ILE A 587 -9.13 -11.01 10.09
C ILE A 587 -8.59 -11.27 8.67
N ASN A 588 -7.39 -11.85 8.63
CA ASN A 588 -6.65 -12.14 7.41
C ASN A 588 -6.15 -13.60 7.40
N SER A 589 -5.51 -14.02 6.30
CA SER A 589 -4.99 -15.39 6.16
C SER A 589 -4.07 -15.81 7.31
N LYS A 590 -3.27 -14.91 7.88
CA LYS A 590 -2.38 -15.25 9.00
C LYS A 590 -3.11 -15.49 10.30
N THR A 591 -4.19 -14.76 10.55
CA THR A 591 -5.09 -15.05 11.66
C THR A 591 -5.70 -16.43 11.48
N LEU A 592 -6.15 -16.77 10.26
CA LEU A 592 -6.68 -18.10 9.95
C LEU A 592 -5.63 -19.21 10.17
N ASP A 593 -4.44 -19.07 9.57
CA ASP A 593 -3.34 -20.02 9.69
C ASP A 593 -2.90 -20.21 11.16
N PHE A 594 -2.90 -19.13 11.96
CA PHE A 594 -2.60 -19.22 13.40
C PHE A 594 -3.64 -20.07 14.15
N ILE A 595 -4.94 -19.87 13.89
CA ILE A 595 -5.99 -20.66 14.53
C ILE A 595 -5.97 -22.12 14.03
N GLU A 596 -5.71 -22.38 12.75
CA GLU A 596 -5.49 -23.72 12.19
C GLU A 596 -4.30 -24.43 12.85
N SER A 597 -3.20 -23.71 13.12
CA SER A 597 -2.05 -24.26 13.85
C SER A 597 -2.40 -24.71 15.28
N CYS A 598 -3.51 -24.21 15.84
CA CYS A 598 -4.04 -24.61 17.14
C CYS A 598 -5.08 -25.75 17.03
N ARG A 599 -5.80 -25.82 15.91
CA ARG A 599 -6.92 -26.74 15.63
C ARG A 599 -6.77 -27.41 14.26
N PRO A 600 -5.74 -28.26 14.07
CA PRO A 600 -5.50 -28.89 12.78
C PRO A 600 -6.66 -29.80 12.39
N ASN A 601 -6.99 -29.84 11.10
CA ASN A 601 -8.05 -30.67 10.50
C ASN A 601 -9.49 -30.37 10.94
N GLU A 602 -9.72 -29.38 11.81
CA GLU A 602 -11.06 -28.94 12.19
C GLU A 602 -11.62 -27.96 11.15
N GLN A 603 -12.90 -28.11 10.79
CA GLN A 603 -13.56 -27.22 9.84
C GLN A 603 -14.15 -26.00 10.57
N PHE A 604 -13.58 -24.82 10.32
CA PHE A 604 -14.03 -23.58 10.95
C PHE A 604 -15.25 -22.96 10.27
N THR A 605 -15.94 -22.07 10.98
CA THR A 605 -16.98 -21.19 10.44
C THR A 605 -16.47 -19.76 10.34
N ILE A 606 -16.25 -19.29 9.13
CA ILE A 606 -15.87 -17.91 8.83
C ILE A 606 -17.15 -17.12 8.58
N VAL A 607 -17.38 -16.10 9.41
CA VAL A 607 -18.53 -15.20 9.29
C VAL A 607 -18.04 -13.87 8.74
N GLU A 608 -18.52 -13.46 7.57
CA GLU A 608 -18.14 -12.21 6.94
C GLU A 608 -19.33 -11.25 6.85
N VAL A 609 -19.14 -10.05 7.37
CA VAL A 609 -20.01 -8.89 7.14
C VAL A 609 -19.26 -7.94 6.21
N GLU A 610 -19.81 -7.69 5.03
CA GLU A 610 -19.22 -6.76 4.06
C GLU A 610 -19.36 -5.30 4.56
N PRO A 611 -18.38 -4.43 4.27
CA PRO A 611 -18.52 -3.00 4.55
C PRO A 611 -19.68 -2.40 3.75
N LYS A 612 -20.32 -1.37 4.31
CA LYS A 612 -21.37 -0.59 3.64
C LYS A 612 -20.81 0.77 3.21
N ASP A 613 -21.32 1.31 2.11
CA ASP A 613 -20.99 2.68 1.70
C ASP A 613 -21.69 3.65 2.66
N GLU A 614 -20.91 4.18 3.59
CA GLU A 614 -21.34 5.16 4.60
C GLU A 614 -21.11 6.60 4.11
N SER A 615 -20.90 6.81 2.81
CA SER A 615 -20.61 8.11 2.19
C SER A 615 -19.36 8.80 2.76
N LYS A 616 -18.40 8.00 3.24
CA LYS A 616 -17.15 8.51 3.82
C LYS A 616 -16.19 8.97 2.73
N THR A 617 -15.68 10.19 2.85
CA THR A 617 -14.76 10.79 1.89
C THR A 617 -13.41 11.11 2.54
N VAL A 618 -12.33 10.67 1.89
CA VAL A 618 -10.95 10.97 2.27
C VAL A 618 -10.34 11.95 1.28
N TYR A 619 -9.86 13.08 1.79
CA TYR A 619 -9.10 14.09 1.06
C TYR A 619 -7.61 13.92 1.38
N LEU A 620 -6.83 13.47 0.38
CA LEU A 620 -5.38 13.30 0.47
C LEU A 620 -4.64 14.59 0.12
N TYR A 621 -3.82 15.06 1.04
CA TYR A 621 -2.98 16.26 0.88
C TYR A 621 -1.58 15.90 0.38
N ASN A 622 -0.96 16.80 -0.39
CA ASN A 622 0.31 16.52 -1.06
C ASN A 622 1.52 16.73 -0.14
N SER A 623 1.33 17.45 0.97
CA SER A 623 2.36 17.66 1.98
C SER A 623 1.76 17.81 3.38
N PHE A 624 2.60 17.58 4.39
CA PHE A 624 2.26 17.86 5.79
C PHE A 624 1.81 19.31 5.98
N ALA A 625 2.51 20.26 5.33
CA ALA A 625 2.26 21.69 5.47
C ALA A 625 0.92 22.13 4.87
N GLU A 626 0.50 21.55 3.73
CA GLU A 626 -0.83 21.82 3.15
C GLU A 626 -1.94 21.40 4.13
N LEU A 627 -1.83 20.21 4.73
CA LEU A 627 -2.83 19.74 5.69
C LEU A 627 -2.83 20.56 6.99
N GLN A 628 -1.66 21.00 7.46
CA GLN A 628 -1.55 21.89 8.60
C GLN A 628 -2.20 23.25 8.32
N SER A 629 -1.97 23.83 7.14
CA SER A 629 -2.61 25.08 6.71
C SER A 629 -4.13 24.95 6.71
N PHE A 630 -4.65 23.87 6.12
CA PHE A 630 -6.07 23.55 6.14
C PHE A 630 -6.63 23.45 7.57
N MET A 631 -5.95 22.69 8.45
CA MET A 631 -6.37 22.55 9.85
C MET A 631 -6.47 23.92 10.54
N LEU A 632 -5.44 24.76 10.42
CA LEU A 632 -5.42 26.08 11.05
C LEU A 632 -6.53 26.98 10.50
N GLN A 633 -6.79 26.94 9.19
CA GLN A 633 -7.91 27.68 8.59
C GLN A 633 -9.26 27.24 9.19
N ARG A 634 -9.52 25.92 9.29
CA ARG A 634 -10.78 25.39 9.84
C ARG A 634 -10.97 25.79 11.30
N VAL A 635 -9.93 25.67 12.12
CA VAL A 635 -10.02 25.95 13.56
C VAL A 635 -10.11 27.46 13.81
N MET A 636 -9.28 28.26 13.15
CA MET A 636 -9.09 29.67 13.51
C MET A 636 -10.00 30.63 12.76
N VAL A 637 -10.29 30.33 11.50
CA VAL A 637 -11.10 31.23 10.65
C VAL A 637 -12.55 30.77 10.64
N GLU A 638 -12.78 29.46 10.53
CA GLU A 638 -14.12 28.88 10.41
C GLU A 638 -14.72 28.43 11.74
N ASN A 639 -13.94 28.51 12.84
CA ASN A 639 -14.34 28.12 14.19
C ASN A 639 -14.90 26.69 14.29
N GLN A 640 -14.29 25.75 13.56
CA GLN A 640 -14.68 24.34 13.54
C GLN A 640 -13.96 23.52 14.62
N ASN A 641 -14.59 22.42 15.02
CA ASN A 641 -14.05 21.47 15.98
C ASN A 641 -13.42 20.29 15.25
N LEU A 642 -12.17 19.95 15.57
CA LEU A 642 -11.42 18.92 14.84
C LEU A 642 -10.94 17.79 15.74
N TRP A 643 -11.00 16.56 15.21
CA TRP A 643 -10.31 15.42 15.80
C TRP A 643 -9.03 15.11 15.02
N ILE A 644 -7.87 15.31 15.64
CA ILE A 644 -6.57 15.13 15.01
C ILE A 644 -5.91 13.84 15.52
N THR A 645 -5.39 13.06 14.60
CA THR A 645 -4.63 11.85 14.93
C THR A 645 -3.29 11.82 14.20
N CYS A 646 -2.24 11.39 14.91
CA CYS A 646 -0.87 11.39 14.39
C CYS A 646 -0.15 10.10 14.78
N ASP A 647 0.68 9.55 13.91
CA ASP A 647 1.53 8.41 14.29
C ASP A 647 2.71 8.82 15.20
N SER A 648 3.15 10.09 15.14
CA SER A 648 4.34 10.57 15.84
C SER A 648 4.01 11.41 17.06
N LYS A 649 4.57 11.04 18.23
CA LYS A 649 4.52 11.85 19.46
C LYS A 649 5.03 13.28 19.22
N SER A 650 6.10 13.42 18.43
CA SER A 650 6.68 14.73 18.12
C SER A 650 5.78 15.61 17.26
N HIS A 651 4.93 15.01 16.41
CA HIS A 651 3.95 15.77 15.63
C HIS A 651 2.81 16.25 16.52
N VAL A 652 2.30 15.39 17.42
CA VAL A 652 1.28 15.80 18.40
C VAL A 652 1.77 16.97 19.25
N GLN A 653 2.99 16.87 19.80
CA GLN A 653 3.55 17.93 20.64
C GLN A 653 3.74 19.25 19.88
N ALA A 654 4.26 19.20 18.65
CA ALA A 654 4.46 20.40 17.84
C ALA A 654 3.14 21.05 17.43
N LEU A 655 2.17 20.27 16.94
CA LEU A 655 0.85 20.79 16.57
C LEU A 655 0.09 21.35 17.77
N HIS A 656 0.14 20.66 18.92
CA HIS A 656 -0.49 21.14 20.15
C HIS A 656 0.15 22.44 20.67
N ALA A 657 1.47 22.60 20.55
CA ALA A 657 2.14 23.86 20.90
C ALA A 657 1.64 25.01 20.01
N ILE A 658 1.56 24.79 18.69
CA ILE A 658 1.02 25.78 17.74
C ILE A 658 -0.42 26.17 18.11
N LEU A 659 -1.28 25.19 18.42
CA LEU A 659 -2.67 25.45 18.81
C LEU A 659 -2.76 26.25 20.11
N ARG A 660 -1.91 25.97 21.10
CA ARG A 660 -1.86 26.72 22.37
C ARG A 660 -1.37 28.15 22.19
N ASP A 661 -0.34 28.36 21.37
CA ASP A 661 0.18 29.70 21.08
C ASP A 661 -0.87 30.59 20.38
N LEU A 662 -1.85 29.95 19.72
CA LEU A 662 -2.99 30.59 19.08
C LEU A 662 -4.26 30.61 19.95
N ASP A 663 -4.14 30.28 21.25
CA ASP A 663 -5.24 30.25 22.22
C ASP A 663 -6.41 29.30 21.86
N VAL A 664 -6.12 28.23 21.11
CA VAL A 664 -7.09 27.18 20.78
C VAL A 664 -7.26 26.23 21.95
N LYS A 665 -8.50 26.08 22.41
CA LYS A 665 -8.86 25.11 23.46
C LYS A 665 -8.66 23.68 22.97
N SER A 666 -7.53 23.08 23.34
CA SER A 666 -7.08 21.80 22.81
C SER A 666 -6.47 20.88 23.89
N ILE A 667 -6.55 19.57 23.65
CA ILE A 667 -5.95 18.54 24.49
C ILE A 667 -5.09 17.57 23.66
N ALA A 668 -3.90 17.24 24.18
CA ALA A 668 -3.01 16.24 23.57
C ALA A 668 -2.97 14.93 24.36
N ILE A 669 -3.34 13.83 23.71
CA ILE A 669 -3.33 12.48 24.27
C ILE A 669 -2.13 11.69 23.70
N VAL A 670 -1.05 11.63 24.49
CA VAL A 670 0.20 10.94 24.14
C VAL A 670 0.44 9.83 25.17
N GLY A 671 0.55 8.57 24.72
CA GLY A 671 0.48 7.41 25.63
C GLY A 671 1.58 7.33 26.72
N ASN A 672 1.23 6.73 27.86
CA ASN A 672 2.02 6.21 28.99
C ASN A 672 3.27 6.96 29.51
N GLU A 673 3.43 8.24 29.19
CA GLU A 673 4.47 9.08 29.80
C GLU A 673 3.79 10.22 30.56
N ASN A 674 3.58 9.96 31.86
CA ASN A 674 3.07 10.88 32.87
C ASN A 674 1.62 11.30 32.59
N ILE A 675 0.68 10.51 33.12
CA ILE A 675 -0.75 10.78 33.01
C ILE A 675 -1.02 12.08 33.78
N LYS A 676 -1.07 13.20 33.03
CA LYS A 676 -1.65 14.45 33.52
C LYS A 676 -3.09 14.13 33.90
N LYS A 677 -3.58 14.75 34.99
CA LYS A 677 -4.93 14.53 35.51
C LYS A 677 -5.99 14.61 34.39
N GLU A 678 -5.92 15.66 33.58
CA GLU A 678 -6.80 15.91 32.43
C GLU A 678 -6.78 14.77 31.39
N THR A 679 -5.62 14.17 31.12
CA THR A 679 -5.50 13.04 30.19
C THR A 679 -6.12 11.76 30.78
N ALA A 680 -6.01 11.57 32.09
CA ALA A 680 -6.67 10.45 32.78
C ALA A 680 -8.19 10.60 32.77
N GLU A 681 -8.67 11.80 33.12
CA GLU A 681 -10.08 12.16 33.09
C GLU A 681 -10.64 11.93 31.68
N PHE A 682 -9.97 12.44 30.65
CA PHE A 682 -10.34 12.19 29.25
C PHE A 682 -10.40 10.70 28.91
N LEU A 683 -9.40 9.90 29.29
CA LEU A 683 -9.39 8.47 28.97
C LEU A 683 -10.43 7.66 29.76
N SER A 684 -10.92 8.18 30.88
CA SER A 684 -11.94 7.52 31.70
C SER A 684 -13.34 7.67 31.12
N ASP A 685 -13.64 8.81 30.49
CA ASP A 685 -14.89 9.05 29.76
C ASP A 685 -14.63 9.93 28.51
N PRO A 686 -14.07 9.35 27.43
CA PRO A 686 -13.73 10.11 26.23
C PRO A 686 -14.95 10.74 25.54
N GLU A 687 -16.11 10.10 25.66
CA GLU A 687 -17.37 10.55 25.06
C GLU A 687 -17.77 11.91 25.64
N THR A 688 -17.88 12.02 26.96
CA THR A 688 -18.26 13.28 27.61
C THR A 688 -17.14 14.31 27.60
N GLU A 689 -15.90 13.90 27.89
CA GLU A 689 -14.79 14.83 28.07
C GLU A 689 -14.35 15.50 26.76
N SER A 690 -14.56 14.85 25.61
CA SER A 690 -14.17 15.41 24.32
C SER A 690 -14.97 16.65 23.92
N LEU A 691 -16.21 16.80 24.43
CA LEU A 691 -17.05 17.99 24.22
C LEU A 691 -16.51 19.27 24.87
N LYS A 692 -15.49 19.15 25.72
CA LYS A 692 -14.86 20.31 26.37
C LYS A 692 -13.83 21.01 25.49
N TYR A 693 -13.40 20.40 24.38
CA TYR A 693 -12.26 20.89 23.58
C TYR A 693 -12.66 21.11 22.13
N GLN A 694 -12.25 22.25 21.55
CA GLN A 694 -12.38 22.48 20.11
C GLN A 694 -11.52 21.49 19.32
N VAL A 695 -10.34 21.14 19.85
CA VAL A 695 -9.42 20.21 19.19
C VAL A 695 -8.94 19.12 20.14
N VAL A 696 -9.16 17.87 19.76
CA VAL A 696 -8.53 16.70 20.40
C VAL A 696 -7.43 16.21 19.49
N ILE A 697 -6.18 16.15 19.96
CA ILE A 697 -5.04 15.63 19.21
C ILE A 697 -4.41 14.42 19.89
N SER A 698 -4.15 13.35 19.14
CA SER A 698 -3.78 12.06 19.74
C SER A 698 -2.76 11.25 18.95
N THR A 699 -1.99 10.41 19.65
CA THR A 699 -1.23 9.31 19.01
C THR A 699 -2.04 8.00 18.99
N SER A 700 -1.42 6.88 18.62
CA SER A 700 -2.01 5.54 18.78
C SER A 700 -2.36 5.13 20.22
N ALA A 701 -2.20 6.03 21.19
CA ALA A 701 -2.61 5.80 22.58
C ALA A 701 -4.13 5.60 22.70
N ILE A 702 -4.91 6.17 21.79
CA ILE A 702 -6.35 6.00 21.67
C ILE A 702 -6.75 4.96 20.61
N ALA A 703 -5.77 4.25 20.02
CA ALA A 703 -6.00 3.38 18.88
C ALA A 703 -6.86 2.16 19.22
N SER A 704 -7.14 1.87 20.49
CA SER A 704 -8.08 0.83 20.94
C SER A 704 -8.87 1.35 22.15
N GLY A 705 -10.18 1.10 22.21
CA GLY A 705 -11.02 1.40 23.38
C GLY A 705 -11.60 2.81 23.50
N VAL A 706 -11.44 3.66 22.46
CA VAL A 706 -12.16 4.94 22.37
C VAL A 706 -13.20 4.85 21.25
N SER A 707 -14.43 5.27 21.53
CA SER A 707 -15.52 5.34 20.56
C SER A 707 -16.35 6.59 20.83
N ILE A 708 -16.27 7.56 19.91
CA ILE A 708 -16.96 8.86 20.03
C ILE A 708 -18.21 8.84 19.15
N GLN A 709 -19.40 8.91 19.77
CA GLN A 709 -20.69 8.79 19.08
C GLN A 709 -21.53 10.07 19.18
N HIS A 710 -21.48 10.76 20.31
CA HIS A 710 -22.19 11.99 20.64
C HIS A 710 -23.66 12.00 20.25
N GLU A 711 -24.38 10.88 20.44
CA GLU A 711 -25.76 10.70 19.98
C GLU A 711 -26.69 11.82 20.47
N GLN A 712 -26.61 12.17 21.76
CA GLN A 712 -27.41 13.25 22.34
C GLN A 712 -27.08 14.62 21.74
N PHE A 713 -25.79 14.93 21.57
CA PHE A 713 -25.38 16.19 20.97
C PHE A 713 -25.88 16.32 19.52
N ILE A 714 -25.80 15.23 18.75
CA ILE A 714 -26.30 15.18 17.37
C ILE A 714 -27.81 15.37 17.35
N HIS A 715 -28.53 14.70 18.23
CA HIS A 715 -29.98 14.86 18.37
C HIS A 715 -30.35 16.34 18.64
N ASP A 716 -29.61 17.01 19.53
CA ASP A 716 -29.93 18.38 19.95
C ASP A 716 -29.48 19.45 18.94
N ASN A 717 -28.44 19.18 18.12
CA ASN A 717 -27.83 20.18 17.23
C ASN A 717 -27.99 19.85 15.73
N GLY A 718 -28.49 18.67 15.38
CA GLY A 718 -28.60 18.17 14.00
C GLY A 718 -27.27 17.84 13.33
N LYS A 719 -26.14 17.95 14.03
CA LYS A 719 -24.80 17.67 13.51
C LYS A 719 -23.85 17.14 14.59
N GLY A 720 -22.79 16.46 14.14
CA GLY A 720 -21.70 16.01 15.01
C GLY A 720 -20.97 17.17 15.68
N TYR A 721 -20.39 16.91 16.86
CA TYR A 721 -19.58 17.91 17.56
C TYR A 721 -18.29 18.22 16.80
N PHE A 722 -17.59 17.19 16.30
CA PHE A 722 -16.41 17.34 15.46
C PHE A 722 -16.80 17.40 13.98
N ASP A 723 -16.40 18.47 13.29
CA ASP A 723 -16.76 18.71 11.90
C ASP A 723 -15.98 17.80 10.93
N CYS A 724 -14.73 17.45 11.24
CA CYS A 724 -13.96 16.46 10.47
C CYS A 724 -12.82 15.80 11.28
N VAL A 725 -12.27 14.71 10.72
CA VAL A 725 -11.12 14.00 11.26
C VAL A 725 -9.87 14.28 10.42
N VAL A 726 -8.78 14.68 11.08
CA VAL A 726 -7.50 15.03 10.45
C VAL A 726 -6.42 14.00 10.82
N GLY A 727 -5.76 13.40 9.82
CA GLY A 727 -4.76 12.35 10.02
C GLY A 727 -3.38 12.70 9.47
N PHE A 728 -2.34 12.70 10.33
CA PHE A 728 -0.94 12.85 9.94
C PHE A 728 -0.18 11.55 10.13
N PHE A 729 0.13 10.85 9.03
CA PHE A 729 0.74 9.53 9.06
C PHE A 729 2.02 9.45 8.24
N THR A 730 3.07 8.86 8.82
CA THR A 730 4.39 8.69 8.19
C THR A 730 4.87 7.23 8.20
N GLY A 731 4.07 6.31 8.76
CA GLY A 731 4.47 4.91 9.00
C GLY A 731 5.61 4.74 10.01
N SER A 732 5.87 5.77 10.82
CA SER A 732 7.05 5.84 11.69
C SER A 732 6.93 5.01 12.96
N SER A 733 5.71 4.74 13.43
CA SER A 733 5.45 3.98 14.66
C SER A 733 4.33 2.94 14.51
N ILE A 734 3.43 3.14 13.55
CA ILE A 734 2.21 2.36 13.35
C ILE A 734 2.17 1.68 11.97
N GLN A 735 1.31 0.67 11.83
CA GLN A 735 0.96 0.02 10.56
C GLN A 735 -0.25 0.72 9.89
N PRO A 736 -0.50 0.47 8.59
CA PRO A 736 -1.66 1.03 7.89
C PRO A 736 -3.02 0.68 8.53
N THR A 737 -3.14 -0.53 9.09
CA THR A 737 -4.34 -0.99 9.81
C THR A 737 -4.61 -0.17 11.08
N ASP A 738 -3.56 0.22 11.81
CA ASP A 738 -3.66 1.10 12.97
C ASP A 738 -4.16 2.48 12.56
N ALA A 739 -3.66 3.04 11.45
CA ALA A 739 -4.08 4.34 10.95
C ALA A 739 -5.56 4.36 10.56
N TYR A 740 -6.04 3.30 9.90
CA TYR A 740 -7.46 3.10 9.63
C TYR A 740 -8.31 3.09 10.91
N GLN A 741 -7.84 2.40 11.95
CA GLN A 741 -8.54 2.39 13.25
C GLN A 741 -8.50 3.75 13.96
N MET A 742 -7.41 4.50 13.84
CA MET A 742 -7.22 5.80 14.46
C MET A 742 -8.17 6.86 13.89
N ILE A 743 -8.38 6.89 12.57
CA ILE A 743 -9.34 7.82 11.96
C ILE A 743 -10.79 7.42 12.27
N GLY A 744 -11.07 6.13 12.47
CA GLY A 744 -12.42 5.60 12.71
C GLY A 744 -12.97 5.80 14.12
N ARG A 745 -12.34 6.63 14.98
CA ARG A 745 -12.73 6.80 16.39
C ARG A 745 -13.96 7.69 16.58
N VAL A 746 -14.12 8.69 15.72
CA VAL A 746 -15.34 9.50 15.63
C VAL A 746 -16.31 8.80 14.68
N ARG A 747 -17.34 8.16 15.24
CA ARG A 747 -18.17 7.18 14.52
C ARG A 747 -19.07 7.81 13.46
N TYR A 748 -19.55 9.02 13.73
CA TYR A 748 -20.41 9.80 12.83
C TYR A 748 -19.64 10.59 11.77
N ALA A 749 -18.30 10.60 11.79
CA ALA A 749 -17.52 11.39 10.84
C ALA A 749 -17.58 10.80 9.42
N THR A 750 -17.91 11.66 8.45
CA THR A 750 -17.91 11.36 7.02
C THR A 750 -16.73 11.98 6.28
N ASP A 751 -16.12 13.02 6.85
CA ASP A 751 -15.10 13.83 6.20
C ASP A 751 -13.73 13.63 6.86
N PHE A 752 -12.77 13.12 6.09
CA PHE A 752 -11.43 12.77 6.55
C PHE A 752 -10.37 13.50 5.73
N HIS A 753 -9.46 14.22 6.41
CA HIS A 753 -8.37 14.95 5.76
C HIS A 753 -7.03 14.35 6.16
N ILE A 754 -6.33 13.73 5.21
CA ILE A 754 -5.18 12.86 5.51
C ILE A 754 -3.93 13.29 4.75
N PHE A 755 -2.82 13.37 5.47
CA PHE A 755 -1.48 13.35 4.91
C PHE A 755 -0.87 11.99 5.26
N ALA A 756 -0.46 11.24 4.24
CA ALA A 756 0.19 9.95 4.38
C ALA A 756 1.49 9.95 3.58
N ASP A 757 2.59 9.54 4.22
CA ASP A 757 3.88 9.32 3.55
C ASP A 757 4.45 7.94 3.91
N GLN A 758 5.49 7.54 3.19
CA GLN A 758 6.17 6.27 3.41
C GLN A 758 7.68 6.42 3.28
N SER A 759 8.41 5.61 4.04
CA SER A 759 9.87 5.54 4.02
C SER A 759 10.30 4.11 3.70
N LYS A 760 11.33 3.97 2.86
CA LYS A 760 11.88 2.66 2.51
C LYS A 760 12.42 1.99 3.77
N ARG A 761 11.97 0.76 4.04
CA ARG A 761 12.49 -0.11 5.09
C ARG A 761 13.05 -1.37 4.44
N TYR A 762 14.20 -1.81 4.93
CA TYR A 762 14.83 -3.02 4.46
C TYR A 762 14.42 -4.18 5.35
N THR A 763 13.94 -5.26 4.75
CA THR A 763 13.60 -6.50 5.43
C THR A 763 14.43 -7.63 4.86
N MET A 764 14.99 -8.47 5.75
CA MET A 764 15.69 -9.70 5.37
C MET A 764 14.69 -10.85 5.27
N ASN A 765 14.99 -11.90 4.50
CA ASN A 765 14.17 -13.11 4.50
C ASN A 765 14.09 -13.69 5.93
N VAL A 766 12.93 -14.23 6.32
CA VAL A 766 12.72 -14.78 7.67
C VAL A 766 13.73 -15.90 7.97
N LEU A 767 13.99 -16.78 7.02
CA LEU A 767 14.96 -17.87 7.18
C LEU A 767 16.40 -17.35 7.31
N ASP A 768 16.77 -16.32 6.54
CA ASP A 768 18.07 -15.64 6.64
C ASP A 768 18.26 -15.01 8.03
N ILE A 769 17.20 -14.40 8.60
CA ILE A 769 17.24 -13.85 9.96
C ILE A 769 17.48 -14.97 10.98
N LEU A 770 16.71 -16.05 10.90
CA LEU A 770 16.81 -17.18 11.83
C LEU A 770 18.17 -17.88 11.72
N GLN A 771 18.68 -18.08 10.51
CA GLN A 771 20.01 -18.63 10.27
C GLN A 771 21.10 -17.75 10.88
N GLY A 772 21.04 -16.43 10.68
CA GLY A 772 21.99 -15.49 11.30
C GLY A 772 21.92 -15.50 12.83
N LYS A 773 20.72 -15.57 13.42
CA LYS A 773 20.55 -15.70 14.88
C LYS A 773 21.06 -17.07 15.39
N GLN A 774 20.94 -18.13 14.60
CA GLN A 774 21.49 -19.44 14.95
C GLN A 774 23.02 -19.44 14.90
N GLN A 775 23.63 -18.80 13.90
CA GLN A 775 25.08 -18.55 13.85
C GLN A 775 25.54 -17.77 15.08
N ALA A 776 24.78 -16.76 15.51
CA ALA A 776 25.06 -16.03 16.73
C ALA A 776 25.03 -16.94 17.97
N SER A 777 24.08 -17.88 18.08
CA SER A 777 24.04 -18.82 19.21
C SER A 777 25.26 -19.75 19.28
N ILE A 778 25.82 -20.15 18.12
CA ILE A 778 27.06 -20.93 18.03
C ILE A 778 28.23 -20.12 18.60
N LEU A 779 28.31 -18.81 18.30
CA LEU A 779 29.31 -17.92 18.87
C LEU A 779 29.21 -17.83 20.40
N GLU A 780 28.04 -18.04 20.99
CA GLU A 780 27.84 -18.08 22.45
C GLU A 780 28.08 -19.46 23.09
N GLY A 781 28.52 -20.44 22.29
CA GLY A 781 28.99 -21.75 22.72
C GLY A 781 28.03 -22.92 22.46
N LYS A 782 26.77 -22.67 22.05
CA LYS A 782 25.81 -23.75 21.77
C LYS A 782 24.81 -23.36 20.68
N LYS A 783 24.70 -24.21 19.65
CA LYS A 783 23.68 -24.09 18.60
C LYS A 783 22.28 -24.19 19.21
N ALA A 784 21.50 -23.11 19.10
CA ALA A 784 20.10 -23.08 19.48
C ALA A 784 19.23 -23.71 18.38
N LYS A 785 18.13 -24.35 18.80
CA LYS A 785 17.10 -24.84 17.88
C LYS A 785 16.23 -23.69 17.42
N ILE A 786 15.78 -23.75 16.17
CA ILE A 786 14.70 -22.90 15.66
C ILE A 786 13.39 -23.57 16.07
N THR A 787 12.56 -22.88 16.84
CA THR A 787 11.26 -23.39 17.31
C THR A 787 10.12 -22.83 16.45
N GLU A 788 8.90 -23.34 16.65
CA GLU A 788 7.69 -22.72 16.08
C GLU A 788 7.56 -21.25 16.48
N PHE A 789 7.83 -20.92 17.75
CA PHE A 789 7.79 -19.56 18.25
C PHE A 789 8.87 -18.67 17.61
N SER A 790 10.07 -19.21 17.35
CA SER A 790 11.13 -18.50 16.62
C SER A 790 10.63 -18.03 15.25
N LEU A 791 9.99 -18.94 14.50
CA LEU A 791 9.46 -18.67 13.17
C LEU A 791 8.32 -17.65 13.23
N PHE A 792 7.31 -17.91 14.08
CA PHE A 792 6.15 -17.05 14.27
C PHE A 792 6.54 -15.61 14.60
N LYS A 793 7.41 -15.39 15.59
CA LYS A 793 7.81 -14.04 16.01
C LYS A 793 8.60 -13.32 14.92
N THR A 794 9.55 -14.00 14.28
CA THR A 794 10.39 -13.40 13.24
C THR A 794 9.57 -13.06 11.99
N GLU A 795 8.62 -13.91 11.62
CA GLU A 795 7.68 -13.62 10.54
C GLU A 795 6.79 -12.41 10.88
N LEU A 796 6.24 -12.35 12.09
CA LEU A 796 5.40 -11.24 12.55
C LEU A 796 6.14 -9.88 12.50
N GLU A 797 7.42 -9.86 12.90
CA GLU A 797 8.29 -8.68 12.81
C GLU A 797 8.55 -8.28 11.34
N ASN A 798 8.84 -9.27 10.48
CA ASN A 798 9.10 -9.05 9.06
C ASN A 798 7.89 -8.43 8.34
N ILE A 799 6.70 -8.95 8.61
CA ILE A 799 5.44 -8.48 8.02
C ILE A 799 5.18 -7.03 8.41
N ARG A 800 5.36 -6.72 9.70
CA ARG A 800 5.16 -5.37 10.22
C ARG A 800 6.05 -4.37 9.49
N GLU A 801 7.34 -4.67 9.33
CA GLU A 801 8.27 -3.77 8.65
C GLU A 801 7.99 -3.67 7.15
N THR A 802 7.60 -4.77 6.50
CA THR A 802 7.21 -4.78 5.08
C THR A 802 5.99 -3.90 4.83
N ARG A 803 4.94 -4.02 5.66
CA ARG A 803 3.73 -3.19 5.58
C ARG A 803 4.03 -1.70 5.79
N ARG A 804 4.95 -1.37 6.70
CA ARG A 804 5.39 0.01 6.97
C ARG A 804 6.27 0.59 5.88
N SER A 805 6.99 -0.24 5.12
CA SER A 805 7.78 0.23 3.98
C SER A 805 6.91 0.80 2.85
N ASN A 806 5.69 0.27 2.70
CA ASN A 806 4.71 0.72 1.70
C ASN A 806 3.47 1.34 2.36
N PHE A 807 3.69 2.07 3.47
CA PHE A 807 2.64 2.49 4.38
C PHE A 807 1.49 3.26 3.71
N ALA A 808 1.80 4.32 2.94
CA ALA A 808 0.79 5.22 2.41
C ALA A 808 -0.06 4.56 1.32
N ASN A 809 0.57 3.80 0.41
CA ASN A 809 -0.15 3.01 -0.59
C ASN A 809 -1.06 1.96 0.08
N ASN A 810 -0.53 1.21 1.05
CA ASN A 810 -1.32 0.21 1.77
C ASN A 810 -2.52 0.83 2.51
N LEU A 811 -2.37 2.01 3.11
CA LEU A 811 -3.47 2.73 3.75
C LEU A 811 -4.57 3.09 2.74
N ILE A 812 -4.20 3.59 1.56
CA ILE A 812 -5.15 3.94 0.50
C ILE A 812 -5.94 2.72 0.05
N TRP A 813 -5.28 1.58 -0.20
CA TRP A 813 -5.97 0.36 -0.60
C TRP A 813 -6.88 -0.20 0.48
N ILE A 814 -6.48 -0.11 1.76
CA ILE A 814 -7.35 -0.47 2.88
C ILE A 814 -8.60 0.42 2.88
N LEU A 815 -8.45 1.74 2.76
CA LEU A 815 -9.58 2.67 2.73
C LEU A 815 -10.54 2.38 1.56
N GLU A 816 -10.00 2.10 0.36
CA GLU A 816 -10.78 1.71 -0.82
C GLU A 816 -11.55 0.40 -0.58
N SER A 817 -10.91 -0.61 0.01
CA SER A 817 -11.56 -1.89 0.37
C SER A 817 -12.66 -1.74 1.44
N LYS A 818 -12.69 -0.60 2.14
CA LYS A 818 -13.70 -0.25 3.13
C LYS A 818 -14.71 0.77 2.59
N LEU A 819 -14.77 0.94 1.27
CA LEU A 819 -15.73 1.79 0.55
C LEU A 819 -15.61 3.29 0.87
N PHE A 820 -14.41 3.77 1.22
CA PHE A 820 -14.16 5.21 1.29
C PHE A 820 -14.01 5.79 -0.12
N ASN A 821 -14.62 6.94 -0.37
CA ASN A 821 -14.36 7.74 -1.55
C ASN A 821 -13.04 8.52 -1.38
N ILE A 822 -12.01 8.19 -2.15
CA ILE A 822 -10.67 8.78 -1.98
C ILE A 822 -10.38 9.81 -3.08
N LYS A 823 -10.14 11.05 -2.64
CA LYS A 823 -9.89 12.23 -3.47
C LYS A 823 -8.55 12.85 -3.13
N ARG A 824 -7.78 13.28 -4.13
CA ARG A 824 -6.53 14.05 -3.93
C ARG A 824 -6.81 15.54 -4.08
N VAL A 825 -6.38 16.33 -3.10
CA VAL A 825 -6.50 17.79 -3.13
C VAL A 825 -5.53 18.37 -4.16
N GLN A 826 -5.94 19.40 -4.89
CA GLN A 826 -5.05 20.16 -5.77
C GLN A 826 -3.92 20.78 -4.93
N LYS A 827 -2.69 20.71 -5.45
CA LYS A 827 -1.52 21.28 -4.79
C LYS A 827 -1.67 22.81 -4.67
N PHE A 828 -1.33 23.36 -3.50
CA PHE A 828 -1.27 24.81 -3.26
C PHE A 828 -0.02 25.16 -2.46
N ASP A 829 0.41 26.42 -2.51
CA ASP A 829 1.60 26.84 -1.79
C ASP A 829 1.32 26.93 -0.28
N ALA A 830 2.13 26.20 0.49
CA ALA A 830 2.12 26.18 1.96
C ALA A 830 3.55 26.21 2.50
N SER A 831 4.48 26.82 1.74
CA SER A 831 5.90 26.90 2.07
C SER A 831 6.16 27.57 3.43
N GLU A 832 5.45 28.66 3.75
CA GLU A 832 5.54 29.36 5.04
C GLU A 832 5.25 28.43 6.23
N HIS A 833 4.21 27.59 6.13
CA HIS A 833 3.85 26.64 7.18
C HIS A 833 4.91 25.53 7.37
N THR A 834 5.67 25.20 6.32
CA THR A 834 6.73 24.19 6.39
C THR A 834 7.88 24.66 7.29
N GLU A 835 8.33 25.90 7.11
CA GLU A 835 9.42 26.48 7.91
C GLU A 835 8.98 26.73 9.34
N PHE A 836 7.78 27.30 9.52
CA PHE A 836 7.18 27.51 10.82
C PHE A 836 7.07 26.21 11.62
N PHE A 837 6.54 25.14 11.03
CA PHE A 837 6.44 23.84 11.71
C PHE A 837 7.80 23.25 12.09
N LYS A 838 8.80 23.34 11.21
CA LYS A 838 10.17 22.87 11.51
C LYS A 838 10.76 23.65 12.68
N HIS A 839 10.57 24.97 12.69
CA HIS A 839 11.02 25.85 13.77
C HIS A 839 10.33 25.48 15.09
N THR A 840 9.00 25.41 15.12
CA THR A 840 8.24 25.07 16.34
C THR A 840 8.56 23.67 16.85
N LYS A 841 8.68 22.67 15.96
CA LYS A 841 9.10 21.31 16.35
C LYS A 841 10.49 21.30 16.98
N LYS A 842 11.42 22.11 16.47
CA LYS A 842 12.77 22.27 17.04
C LYS A 842 12.70 22.97 18.41
N ALA A 843 11.98 24.08 18.51
CA ALA A 843 11.80 24.85 19.74
C ALA A 843 11.14 24.03 20.86
N VAL A 844 10.06 23.29 20.57
CA VAL A 844 9.39 22.39 21.55
C VAL A 844 10.34 21.30 22.04
N LYS A 845 11.15 20.73 21.13
CA LYS A 845 12.15 19.72 21.47
C LYS A 845 13.23 20.31 22.38
N GLU A 846 13.75 21.49 22.06
CA GLU A 846 14.79 22.19 22.84
C GLU A 846 14.26 22.61 24.22
N ALA A 847 13.09 23.22 24.30
CA ALA A 847 12.45 23.58 25.57
C ALA A 847 12.23 22.34 26.46
N LYS A 848 11.79 21.20 25.89
CA LYS A 848 11.64 19.96 26.66
C LYS A 848 12.99 19.42 27.15
N ARG A 849 14.07 19.54 26.36
CA ARG A 849 15.43 19.18 26.80
C ARG A 849 15.86 20.04 27.98
N GLU A 850 15.70 21.36 27.90
CA GLU A 850 16.02 22.28 29.00
C GLU A 850 15.25 21.96 30.28
N LEU A 851 13.95 21.67 30.19
CA LEU A 851 13.14 21.27 31.34
C LEU A 851 13.62 19.95 31.98
N ILE A 852 14.13 19.00 31.19
CA ILE A 852 14.69 17.74 31.71
C ILE A 852 16.08 17.97 32.32
N LYS A 853 16.92 18.82 31.71
CA LYS A 853 18.25 19.17 32.23
C LYS A 853 18.16 19.86 33.59
N THR A 854 17.28 20.85 33.69
CA THR A 854 17.06 21.67 34.90
C THR A 854 16.12 21.03 35.92
N ALA A 855 15.55 19.85 35.63
CA ALA A 855 14.69 19.14 36.57
C ALA A 855 15.45 18.78 37.86
N TYR A 856 14.77 18.91 39.00
CA TYR A 856 15.34 18.54 40.28
C TYR A 856 15.76 17.05 40.29
N LYS A 857 16.88 16.79 40.96
CA LYS A 857 17.49 15.46 41.04
C LYS A 857 16.70 14.60 42.02
N ILE A 858 16.44 13.36 41.64
CA ILE A 858 15.74 12.37 42.47
C ILE A 858 16.58 11.10 42.56
N ASN A 859 16.56 10.47 43.73
CA ASN A 859 17.19 9.16 43.96
C ASN A 859 16.24 8.01 43.59
N ASP A 860 16.74 6.77 43.65
CA ASP A 860 16.02 5.55 43.30
C ASP A 860 14.71 5.36 44.08
N GLU A 861 14.71 5.71 45.37
CA GLU A 861 13.54 5.61 46.25
C GLU A 861 12.45 6.59 45.84
N THR A 862 12.82 7.86 45.61
CA THR A 862 11.90 8.89 45.14
C THR A 862 11.36 8.56 43.76
N ALA A 863 12.23 8.09 42.84
CA ALA A 863 11.81 7.64 41.52
C ALA A 863 10.81 6.48 41.60
N SER A 864 11.04 5.51 42.48
CA SER A 864 10.13 4.38 42.73
C SER A 864 8.79 4.84 43.29
N ARG A 865 8.78 5.82 44.21
CA ARG A 865 7.55 6.43 44.74
C ARG A 865 6.77 7.17 43.65
N LEU A 866 7.44 7.99 42.84
CA LEU A 866 6.80 8.71 41.72
C LEU A 866 6.25 7.74 40.67
N GLN A 867 6.92 6.63 40.39
CA GLN A 867 6.40 5.60 39.47
C GLN A 867 5.12 4.90 39.95
N ARG A 868 4.86 4.91 41.27
CA ARG A 868 3.64 4.33 41.85
C ARG A 868 2.52 5.35 42.02
N LYS A 869 2.83 6.64 41.89
CA LYS A 869 1.86 7.73 42.02
C LYS A 869 0.89 7.67 40.84
N GLU A 870 -0.39 7.86 41.12
CA GLU A 870 -1.45 7.83 40.11
C GLU A 870 -1.34 9.01 39.12
N PHE A 871 -0.98 10.18 39.64
CA PHE A 871 -0.80 11.41 38.85
C PHE A 871 0.52 12.10 39.19
N LEU A 872 1.22 12.58 38.16
CA LEU A 872 2.47 13.33 38.31
C LEU A 872 2.25 14.78 37.89
N SER A 873 2.77 15.72 38.69
CA SER A 873 2.92 17.11 38.25
C SER A 873 3.96 17.21 37.14
N GLU A 874 3.99 18.32 36.39
CA GLU A 874 4.94 18.50 35.30
C GLU A 874 6.40 18.46 35.79
N ALA A 875 6.67 19.03 36.96
CA ALA A 875 8.00 18.98 37.57
C ALA A 875 8.39 17.54 37.99
N GLU A 876 7.46 16.78 38.57
CA GLU A 876 7.68 15.36 38.93
C GLU A 876 7.91 14.48 37.69
N ALA A 877 7.12 14.71 36.64
CA ALA A 877 7.24 14.06 35.34
C ALA A 877 8.61 14.28 34.69
N ASN A 878 9.08 15.53 34.69
CA ASN A 878 10.40 15.91 34.16
C ASN A 878 11.54 15.31 34.99
N ALA A 879 11.44 15.37 36.33
CA ALA A 879 12.44 14.79 37.23
C ALA A 879 12.54 13.26 37.05
N LEU A 880 11.41 12.56 36.92
CA LEU A 880 11.38 11.13 36.67
C LEU A 880 11.95 10.77 35.29
N GLN A 881 11.72 11.60 34.28
CA GLN A 881 12.32 11.43 32.95
C GLN A 881 13.84 11.64 32.98
N ALA A 882 14.32 12.67 33.66
CA ALA A 882 15.75 12.94 33.86
C ALA A 882 16.44 11.78 34.60
N TYR A 883 15.85 11.29 35.68
CA TYR A 883 16.34 10.11 36.40
C TYR A 883 16.41 8.87 35.50
N LYS A 884 15.35 8.56 34.75
CA LYS A 884 15.32 7.42 33.82
C LYS A 884 16.43 7.53 32.78
N MET A 885 16.73 8.73 32.31
CA MET A 885 17.80 9.00 31.35
C MET A 885 19.18 8.77 31.97
N ARG A 886 19.44 9.33 33.16
CA ARG A 886 20.69 9.09 33.92
C ARG A 886 20.92 7.60 34.16
N SER A 887 19.91 6.92 34.70
CA SER A 887 19.92 5.48 34.98
C SER A 887 20.23 4.64 33.72
N LYS A 888 19.62 5.01 32.59
CA LYS A 888 19.88 4.36 31.28
C LYS A 888 21.30 4.55 30.78
N LEU A 889 21.91 5.69 31.07
CA LEU A 889 23.29 6.04 30.72
C LEU A 889 24.30 5.67 31.83
N GLY A 890 23.85 4.96 32.88
CA GLY A 890 24.70 4.53 34.01
C GLY A 890 25.20 5.68 34.90
N LEU A 891 24.77 6.91 34.61
CA LEU A 891 25.21 8.12 35.29
C LEU A 891 24.66 8.14 36.71
N ASP A 892 25.44 8.71 37.63
CA ASP A 892 24.96 8.99 38.99
C ASP A 892 23.75 9.93 38.92
N TYR A 893 22.78 9.76 39.82
CA TYR A 893 21.58 10.60 39.86
C TYR A 893 21.91 12.09 40.11
N VAL A 894 23.10 12.40 40.65
CA VAL A 894 23.57 13.79 40.83
C VAL A 894 24.21 14.40 39.58
N THR A 895 24.52 13.59 38.56
CA THR A 895 25.21 14.04 37.33
C THR A 895 24.36 15.01 36.53
N GLU A 896 24.98 16.08 36.02
CA GLU A 896 24.30 17.01 35.12
C GLU A 896 24.07 16.39 33.73
N LEU A 897 22.90 16.64 33.16
CA LEU A 897 22.59 16.21 31.80
C LEU A 897 23.01 17.29 30.80
N THR A 898 23.82 16.93 29.80
CA THR A 898 24.21 17.77 28.67
C THR A 898 23.35 17.47 27.44
N ASP A 899 23.44 18.30 26.40
CA ASP A 899 22.72 18.08 25.14
C ASP A 899 23.17 16.80 24.42
N GLU A 900 24.44 16.44 24.55
CA GLU A 900 25.02 15.25 23.95
C GLU A 900 24.35 13.97 24.47
N HIS A 901 24.01 13.93 25.77
CA HIS A 901 23.30 12.79 26.36
C HIS A 901 21.95 12.52 25.68
N PHE A 902 21.25 13.55 25.16
CA PHE A 902 19.96 13.38 24.48
C PHE A 902 20.07 12.81 23.07
N ASP A 903 21.27 12.80 22.50
CA ASP A 903 21.54 12.28 21.17
C ASP A 903 22.15 10.88 21.20
N ILE A 904 22.30 10.28 22.39
CA ILE A 904 22.86 8.95 22.59
C ILE A 904 21.74 7.90 22.67
N ASP A 905 21.79 6.95 21.75
CA ASP A 905 20.93 5.76 21.78
C ASP A 905 21.61 4.65 22.61
N ILE A 906 20.86 4.01 23.52
CA ILE A 906 21.39 2.91 24.35
C ILE A 906 21.80 1.73 23.46
N GLY A 907 21.07 1.49 22.37
CA GLY A 907 21.44 0.45 21.40
C GLY A 907 22.81 0.73 20.78
N GLN A 908 23.10 1.98 20.43
CA GLN A 908 24.44 2.39 19.97
C GLN A 908 25.47 2.15 21.06
N LEU A 909 25.19 2.50 22.32
CA LEU A 909 26.13 2.27 23.41
C LEU A 909 26.44 0.78 23.63
N ILE A 910 25.44 -0.09 23.55
CA ILE A 910 25.61 -1.55 23.61
C ILE A 910 26.47 -2.04 22.45
N ARG A 911 26.21 -1.58 21.22
CA ARG A 911 26.98 -1.94 20.03
C ARG A 911 28.41 -1.45 20.10
N PHE A 912 28.64 -0.20 20.52
CA PHE A 912 29.96 0.37 20.72
C PHE A 912 30.75 -0.40 21.77
N SER A 913 30.14 -0.71 22.92
CA SER A 913 30.75 -1.56 23.95
C SER A 913 31.17 -2.92 23.38
N ALA A 914 30.25 -3.60 22.69
CA ALA A 914 30.51 -4.89 22.07
C ALA A 914 31.64 -4.81 21.02
N PHE A 915 31.67 -3.72 20.25
CA PHE A 915 32.73 -3.45 19.28
C PHE A 915 34.10 -3.30 19.96
N MET A 916 34.16 -2.67 21.13
CA MET A 916 35.36 -2.59 21.98
C MET A 916 35.68 -3.91 22.72
N GLY A 917 34.98 -5.01 22.39
CA GLY A 917 35.21 -6.34 22.98
C GLY A 917 34.68 -6.50 24.41
N ARG A 918 33.82 -5.59 24.87
CA ARG A 918 33.21 -5.63 26.22
C ARG A 918 31.71 -5.84 26.10
N TYR A 919 31.15 -6.71 26.92
CA TYR A 919 29.70 -6.93 26.92
C TYR A 919 29.17 -7.23 28.31
N LYS A 920 27.88 -6.95 28.49
CA LYS A 920 27.14 -7.35 29.69
C LYS A 920 26.52 -8.74 29.42
N PRO A 921 26.88 -9.77 30.20
CA PRO A 921 26.33 -11.11 30.04
C PRO A 921 24.81 -11.09 30.26
N SER A 922 24.11 -11.91 29.50
CA SER A 922 22.68 -12.11 29.61
C SER A 922 22.37 -13.56 30.01
N ASN A 923 21.50 -13.74 30.98
CA ASN A 923 20.97 -15.05 31.37
C ASN A 923 19.76 -15.40 30.47
N ASP A 924 19.96 -15.37 29.16
CA ASP A 924 18.91 -15.64 28.16
C ASP A 924 19.27 -16.77 27.18
N LYS A 925 20.39 -17.48 27.41
CA LYS A 925 20.78 -18.65 26.59
C LYS A 925 19.75 -19.79 26.61
N SER A 926 18.86 -19.83 27.60
CA SER A 926 17.74 -20.78 27.67
C SER A 926 16.48 -20.31 26.93
N LYS A 927 16.39 -19.02 26.57
CA LYS A 927 15.22 -18.48 25.86
C LYS A 927 15.22 -18.86 24.39
N ASP A 928 14.06 -18.77 23.76
CA ASP A 928 13.93 -18.89 22.31
C ASP A 928 14.87 -17.93 21.55
N LEU A 929 15.37 -18.40 20.41
CA LEU A 929 16.31 -17.71 19.54
C LEU A 929 15.80 -16.33 19.10
N ALA A 930 14.49 -16.12 18.93
CA ALA A 930 13.96 -14.86 18.45
C ALA A 930 13.99 -13.73 19.50
N ILE A 931 14.13 -14.04 20.80
CA ILE A 931 14.06 -13.08 21.92
C ILE A 931 15.36 -12.91 22.72
N ARG A 932 16.46 -13.55 22.28
CA ARG A 932 17.78 -13.37 22.91
C ARG A 932 18.41 -12.04 22.53
N ARG A 933 19.29 -11.52 23.39
CA ARG A 933 19.98 -10.24 23.20
C ARG A 933 21.29 -10.33 22.43
N TYR A 934 21.91 -11.51 22.37
CA TYR A 934 23.14 -11.79 21.59
C TYR A 934 24.33 -10.86 21.89
N HIS A 935 24.45 -10.31 23.11
CA HIS A 935 25.52 -9.35 23.43
C HIS A 935 26.92 -9.97 23.31
N GLU A 936 27.08 -11.23 23.71
CA GLU A 936 28.35 -11.96 23.60
C GLU A 936 28.68 -12.25 22.14
N ALA A 937 27.71 -12.79 21.39
CA ALA A 937 27.85 -13.07 19.97
C ALA A 937 28.21 -11.80 19.17
N MET A 938 27.60 -10.67 19.51
CA MET A 938 27.85 -9.39 18.85
C MET A 938 29.32 -8.97 18.97
N GLY A 939 29.91 -9.05 20.17
CA GLY A 939 31.33 -8.74 20.36
C GLY A 939 32.25 -9.68 19.59
N LYS A 940 31.95 -10.99 19.60
CA LYS A 940 32.69 -12.00 18.82
C LYS A 940 32.57 -11.76 17.31
N ALA A 941 31.38 -11.42 16.82
CA ALA A 941 31.12 -11.12 15.42
C ALA A 941 31.83 -9.84 14.96
N TYR A 942 31.89 -8.79 15.78
CA TYR A 942 32.69 -7.60 15.46
C TYR A 942 34.19 -7.92 15.38
N LYS A 943 34.72 -8.70 16.32
CA LYS A 943 36.14 -9.12 16.31
C LYS A 943 36.49 -9.88 15.03
N LEU A 944 35.56 -10.63 14.44
CA LEU A 944 35.72 -11.31 13.15
C LEU A 944 35.63 -10.35 11.96
N ALA A 945 34.56 -9.55 11.92
CA ALA A 945 34.23 -8.73 10.76
C ALA A 945 35.10 -7.48 10.61
N PHE A 946 35.64 -6.98 11.72
CA PHE A 946 36.50 -5.79 11.80
C PHE A 946 37.93 -6.15 12.22
N ASP A 947 38.35 -7.38 11.99
CA ASP A 947 39.76 -7.78 12.17
C ASP A 947 40.68 -6.93 11.28
N GLY A 948 41.71 -6.33 11.87
CA GLY A 948 42.56 -5.32 11.22
C GLY A 948 42.03 -3.88 11.28
N VAL A 949 41.05 -3.59 12.14
CA VAL A 949 40.55 -2.22 12.40
C VAL A 949 41.12 -1.69 13.72
N GLU A 950 41.68 -0.48 13.67
CA GLU A 950 42.17 0.24 14.84
C GLU A 950 41.31 1.50 15.05
N LEU A 951 40.22 1.34 15.80
CA LEU A 951 39.27 2.42 16.06
C LEU A 951 39.76 3.33 17.19
N GLN A 952 40.24 4.52 16.84
CA GLN A 952 40.76 5.52 17.77
C GLN A 952 40.30 6.95 17.41
N PRO A 953 40.37 7.91 18.35
CA PRO A 953 40.09 9.32 18.06
C PRO A 953 40.91 9.80 16.86
N ASN A 954 40.31 10.64 16.02
CA ASN A 954 40.94 11.21 14.82
C ASN A 954 41.36 10.22 13.71
N ALA A 955 41.13 8.90 13.85
CA ALA A 955 41.45 7.96 12.78
C ALA A 955 40.63 8.23 11.51
N VAL A 956 41.22 7.87 10.36
CA VAL A 956 40.72 8.24 9.03
C VAL A 956 40.54 7.01 8.15
N PHE A 957 39.45 6.96 7.38
CA PHE A 957 39.26 5.97 6.33
C PHE A 957 38.95 6.62 4.99
N THR A 958 39.55 6.09 3.94
CA THR A 958 39.37 6.50 2.54
C THR A 958 38.48 5.50 1.80
N GLU A 959 38.16 5.79 0.53
CA GLU A 959 37.34 4.93 -0.32
C GLU A 959 37.98 3.54 -0.49
N THR A 960 39.28 3.53 -0.76
CA THR A 960 40.08 2.31 -0.88
C THR A 960 40.00 1.46 0.39
N SER A 961 40.16 2.08 1.56
CA SER A 961 40.08 1.36 2.84
C SER A 961 38.68 0.90 3.23
N ALA A 962 37.67 1.71 2.91
CA ALA A 962 36.29 1.33 3.15
C ALA A 962 35.89 0.12 2.31
N LYS A 963 36.31 0.07 1.04
CA LYS A 963 35.99 -1.04 0.12
C LYS A 963 36.57 -2.36 0.61
N ALA A 964 37.83 -2.38 1.03
CA ALA A 964 38.46 -3.59 1.56
C ALA A 964 37.79 -4.07 2.86
N LEU A 965 37.52 -3.14 3.79
CA LEU A 965 36.86 -3.49 5.04
C LEU A 965 35.42 -3.98 4.82
N LEU A 966 34.65 -3.36 3.92
CA LEU A 966 33.30 -3.82 3.59
C LEU A 966 33.27 -5.21 2.94
N GLN A 967 34.27 -5.57 2.13
CA GLN A 967 34.42 -6.94 1.61
C GLN A 967 34.64 -7.96 2.72
N GLN A 968 35.34 -7.59 3.78
CA GLN A 968 35.52 -8.43 4.96
C GLN A 968 34.22 -8.53 5.78
N ILE A 969 33.56 -7.40 6.06
CA ILE A 969 32.27 -7.35 6.76
C ILE A 969 31.21 -8.18 6.01
N ALA A 970 31.22 -8.17 4.68
CA ALA A 970 30.29 -8.92 3.83
C ALA A 970 30.28 -10.43 4.12
N LYS A 971 31.40 -11.01 4.56
CA LYS A 971 31.52 -12.43 4.92
C LYS A 971 30.67 -12.81 6.14
N TYR A 972 30.38 -11.84 7.01
CA TYR A 972 29.64 -12.02 8.25
C TYR A 972 28.33 -11.20 8.28
N LYS A 973 27.92 -10.65 7.13
CA LYS A 973 26.77 -9.72 7.05
C LYS A 973 25.47 -10.32 7.58
N LEU A 974 25.28 -11.64 7.38
CA LEU A 974 24.07 -12.35 7.80
C LEU A 974 23.94 -12.34 9.32
N VAL A 975 24.91 -12.91 10.05
CA VAL A 975 24.92 -12.90 11.52
C VAL A 975 24.86 -11.48 12.08
N LEU A 976 25.64 -10.54 11.54
CA LEU A 976 25.69 -9.16 12.02
C LEU A 976 24.34 -8.44 11.86
N ALA A 977 23.69 -8.56 10.72
CA ALA A 977 22.41 -7.89 10.47
C ALA A 977 21.27 -8.54 11.27
N SER A 978 21.25 -9.87 11.40
CA SER A 978 20.21 -10.62 12.10
C SER A 978 20.14 -10.36 13.61
N ILE A 979 21.27 -10.01 14.23
CA ILE A 979 21.34 -9.59 15.66
C ILE A 979 21.39 -8.07 15.83
N GLY A 980 21.22 -7.30 14.75
CA GLY A 980 21.19 -5.83 14.77
C GLY A 980 22.54 -5.15 15.01
N ALA A 981 23.66 -5.86 14.83
CA ALA A 981 25.03 -5.31 14.96
C ALA A 981 25.36 -4.33 13.82
N ILE A 982 24.82 -4.56 12.62
CA ILE A 982 24.90 -3.61 11.49
C ILE A 982 23.48 -3.30 10.98
N PRO A 983 23.26 -2.23 10.18
CA PRO A 983 21.96 -1.95 9.61
C PRO A 983 21.42 -3.11 8.76
N THR A 984 20.12 -3.39 8.85
CA THR A 984 19.45 -4.49 8.14
C THR A 984 19.67 -4.45 6.63
N ARG A 985 19.86 -3.26 6.05
CA ARG A 985 20.11 -3.09 4.61
C ARG A 985 21.37 -3.81 4.11
N PHE A 986 22.33 -4.13 4.97
CA PHE A 986 23.52 -4.87 4.59
C PHE A 986 23.29 -6.39 4.59
N GLY A 987 22.27 -6.87 5.32
CA GLY A 987 21.91 -8.28 5.40
C GLY A 987 20.98 -8.76 4.29
N VAL A 988 20.33 -7.86 3.54
CA VAL A 988 19.42 -8.26 2.45
C VAL A 988 20.18 -8.89 1.28
N GLN A 989 19.58 -9.88 0.64
CA GLN A 989 20.19 -10.60 -0.49
C GLN A 989 20.53 -9.68 -1.68
N SER A 990 19.69 -8.67 -1.92
CA SER A 990 19.86 -7.69 -3.00
C SER A 990 20.94 -6.64 -2.72
N TRP A 991 21.52 -6.60 -1.52
CA TRP A 991 22.56 -5.63 -1.21
C TRP A 991 23.83 -5.91 -2.02
N LYS A 992 24.32 -4.84 -2.66
CA LYS A 992 25.61 -4.80 -3.33
C LYS A 992 26.42 -3.63 -2.74
N PRO A 993 27.76 -3.75 -2.67
CA PRO A 993 28.61 -2.64 -2.27
C PRO A 993 28.30 -1.39 -3.11
N SER A 994 28.12 -0.24 -2.45
CA SER A 994 27.95 1.04 -3.14
C SER A 994 29.18 1.38 -3.99
N GLU A 995 28.99 2.18 -5.04
CA GLU A 995 30.08 2.88 -5.73
C GLU A 995 30.90 3.74 -4.77
N TYR A 996 30.29 4.21 -3.67
CA TYR A 996 30.91 5.01 -2.61
C TYR A 996 30.93 4.21 -1.29
N ALA A 997 31.86 3.28 -1.17
CA ALA A 997 32.11 2.43 0.00
C ALA A 997 32.31 3.24 1.29
N VAL A 998 32.89 4.44 1.25
CA VAL A 998 33.02 5.28 2.45
C VAL A 998 31.67 5.64 3.07
N ARG A 999 30.62 5.82 2.26
CA ARG A 999 29.28 6.14 2.77
C ARG A 999 28.66 4.94 3.47
N ASP A 1000 28.83 3.76 2.86
CA ASP A 1000 28.37 2.50 3.43
C ASP A 1000 29.07 2.20 4.77
N LEU A 1001 30.39 2.31 4.82
CA LEU A 1001 31.15 2.11 6.06
C LEU A 1001 30.78 3.16 7.12
N ASN A 1002 30.62 4.43 6.74
CA ASN A 1002 30.19 5.47 7.68
C ASN A 1002 28.80 5.17 8.26
N GLU A 1003 27.87 4.61 7.48
CA GLU A 1003 26.57 4.20 8.01
C GLU A 1003 26.69 3.05 9.03
N VAL A 1004 27.55 2.07 8.76
CA VAL A 1004 27.84 0.97 9.69
C VAL A 1004 28.43 1.53 11.00
N LEU A 1005 29.44 2.40 10.92
CA LEU A 1005 30.08 3.02 12.09
C LEU A 1005 29.08 3.89 12.88
N LYS A 1006 28.24 4.67 12.19
CA LYS A 1006 27.18 5.46 12.83
C LYS A 1006 26.15 4.58 13.53
N HIS A 1007 25.83 3.42 12.96
CA HIS A 1007 24.95 2.44 13.62
C HIS A 1007 25.59 1.88 14.88
N ILE A 1008 26.90 1.62 14.87
CA ILE A 1008 27.68 1.20 16.05
C ILE A 1008 27.75 2.30 17.11
N GLY A 1009 27.66 3.58 16.72
CA GLY A 1009 27.69 4.73 17.63
C GLY A 1009 28.89 5.66 17.43
N VAL A 1010 29.68 5.45 16.37
CA VAL A 1010 30.83 6.27 16.01
C VAL A 1010 30.42 7.33 15.00
N LYS A 1011 30.60 8.61 15.33
CA LYS A 1011 30.42 9.73 14.41
C LYS A 1011 31.72 10.00 13.65
N SER A 1012 31.60 10.41 12.39
CA SER A 1012 32.73 10.83 11.57
C SER A 1012 32.36 12.05 10.71
N LYS A 1013 33.37 12.82 10.30
CA LYS A 1013 33.26 14.04 9.50
C LYS A 1013 33.97 13.85 8.16
N TYR A 1014 33.35 14.34 7.09
CA TYR A 1014 33.95 14.32 5.76
C TYR A 1014 35.05 15.38 5.68
N VAL A 1015 36.25 14.97 5.28
CA VAL A 1015 37.44 15.83 5.25
C VAL A 1015 38.23 15.58 3.96
N ARG A 1016 39.14 16.49 3.61
CA ARG A 1016 40.14 16.22 2.57
C ARG A 1016 41.09 15.13 3.04
N ASN A 1017 41.50 14.24 2.13
CA ASN A 1017 42.35 13.11 2.47
C ASN A 1017 43.70 13.59 3.06
N PRO A 1018 43.97 13.31 4.35
CA PRO A 1018 45.21 13.72 5.00
C PRO A 1018 46.41 12.87 4.59
N PHE A 1019 46.24 11.75 3.89
CA PHE A 1019 47.34 10.96 3.32
C PHE A 1019 47.85 11.53 2.00
N LYS A 1020 47.09 12.42 1.34
CA LYS A 1020 47.49 13.02 0.06
C LYS A 1020 48.60 14.07 0.25
N PRO A 1021 49.77 13.94 -0.41
CA PRO A 1021 50.86 14.91 -0.31
C PRO A 1021 50.40 16.32 -0.74
N ARG A 1022 50.71 17.33 0.06
CA ARG A 1022 50.59 18.75 -0.36
C ARG A 1022 51.99 19.33 -0.48
N LEU A 1023 52.26 20.04 -1.57
CA LEU A 1023 53.52 20.75 -1.85
C LEU A 1023 53.93 21.81 -0.80
N LYS A 1024 53.08 22.11 0.21
CA LYS A 1024 53.34 23.08 1.29
C LYS A 1024 52.79 22.58 2.63
N ARG A 1025 53.29 21.48 3.19
CA ARG A 1025 53.00 21.15 4.61
C ARG A 1025 54.00 21.88 5.51
N LYS A 1026 53.49 22.65 6.48
CA LYS A 1026 54.30 23.07 7.63
C LYS A 1026 54.72 21.80 8.38
N LEU A 1027 55.99 21.72 8.78
CA LEU A 1027 56.67 20.58 9.42
C LEU A 1027 56.06 20.09 10.76
N SER A 1028 54.93 20.63 11.19
CA SER A 1028 54.36 20.42 12.53
C SER A 1028 52.98 19.77 12.57
N VAL A 1029 52.52 19.11 11.48
CA VAL A 1029 51.20 18.44 11.45
C VAL A 1029 51.39 16.94 11.61
N GLU A 1030 51.01 16.43 12.78
CA GLU A 1030 50.96 14.99 13.08
C GLU A 1030 49.97 14.27 12.15
N MET A 1031 50.39 13.15 11.57
CA MET A 1031 49.58 12.38 10.63
C MET A 1031 48.55 11.54 11.38
N PRO A 1032 47.26 11.59 11.01
CA PRO A 1032 46.26 10.74 11.65
C PRO A 1032 46.43 9.27 11.25
N ASN A 1033 46.09 8.36 12.14
CA ASN A 1033 46.13 6.93 11.88
C ASN A 1033 45.05 6.51 10.86
N ASN A 1034 45.35 5.49 10.04
CA ASN A 1034 44.32 4.88 9.21
C ASN A 1034 43.45 3.95 10.07
N LEU A 1035 42.14 3.99 9.86
CA LEU A 1035 41.20 3.11 10.54
C LEU A 1035 41.42 1.62 10.21
N TYR A 1036 41.76 1.29 8.96
CA TYR A 1036 41.98 -0.08 8.50
C TYR A 1036 43.46 -0.28 8.15
N ILE A 1037 44.17 -0.98 9.04
CA ILE A 1037 45.65 -1.02 9.06
C ILE A 1037 46.25 -2.03 8.07
N ARG A 1038 45.42 -2.83 7.38
CA ARG A 1038 45.86 -3.82 6.38
C ARG A 1038 46.07 -3.26 4.98
N ILE A 1039 45.98 -1.94 4.82
CA ILE A 1039 46.20 -1.26 3.55
C ILE A 1039 47.43 -0.41 3.67
N GLU A 1040 48.35 -0.58 2.72
CA GLU A 1040 49.57 0.20 2.66
C GLU A 1040 49.26 1.70 2.48
N PRO A 1041 49.97 2.61 3.16
CA PRO A 1041 49.75 4.06 3.03
C PRO A 1041 49.77 4.56 1.58
N SER A 1042 50.58 3.94 0.72
CA SER A 1042 50.67 4.27 -0.72
C SER A 1042 49.35 4.06 -1.47
N GLN A 1043 48.58 3.03 -1.11
CA GLN A 1043 47.27 2.73 -1.72
C GLN A 1043 46.18 3.71 -1.27
N GLN A 1044 46.42 4.49 -0.22
CA GLN A 1044 45.46 5.42 0.37
C GLN A 1044 45.58 6.85 -0.18
N ILE A 1045 46.61 7.14 -0.99
CA ILE A 1045 46.94 8.49 -1.48
C ILE A 1045 46.03 8.93 -2.65
N MET A 1046 45.45 7.97 -3.37
CA MET A 1046 44.70 8.24 -4.60
C MET A 1046 43.41 9.03 -4.36
N ASP A 1047 42.76 8.82 -3.22
CA ASP A 1047 41.47 9.40 -2.89
C ASP A 1047 41.58 10.91 -2.56
N GLU A 1048 40.69 11.74 -3.07
CA GLU A 1048 40.71 13.19 -2.78
C GLU A 1048 40.16 13.52 -1.38
N TYR A 1049 39.20 12.73 -0.92
CA TYR A 1049 38.49 12.93 0.34
C TYR A 1049 38.49 11.65 1.19
N ALA A 1050 38.26 11.83 2.48
CA ALA A 1050 38.21 10.77 3.47
C ALA A 1050 37.20 11.11 4.58
N TYR A 1051 36.89 10.16 5.44
CA TYR A 1051 36.15 10.41 6.68
C TYR A 1051 37.09 10.31 7.88
N LYS A 1052 36.95 11.27 8.80
CA LYS A 1052 37.72 11.34 10.05
C LYS A 1052 36.80 11.12 11.25
N ILE A 1053 37.14 10.21 12.14
CA ILE A 1053 36.38 9.93 13.37
C ILE A 1053 36.36 11.17 14.27
N ASP A 1054 35.17 11.48 14.80
CA ASP A 1054 34.95 12.59 15.72
C ASP A 1054 35.51 12.23 17.11
N PRO A 1055 36.58 12.92 17.56
CA PRO A 1055 37.24 12.57 18.82
C PRO A 1055 36.34 12.77 20.04
N ASP A 1056 35.51 13.81 20.06
CA ASP A 1056 34.67 14.16 21.21
C ASP A 1056 33.57 13.11 21.39
N ASN A 1057 32.92 12.73 20.28
CA ASN A 1057 31.93 11.67 20.30
C ASN A 1057 32.53 10.32 20.72
N TYR A 1058 33.73 9.99 20.24
CA TYR A 1058 34.40 8.74 20.61
C TYR A 1058 34.68 8.68 22.12
N LEU A 1059 35.27 9.74 22.67
CA LEU A 1059 35.61 9.84 24.10
C LEU A 1059 34.35 9.77 24.98
N LEU A 1060 33.28 10.47 24.58
CA LEU A 1060 32.00 10.41 25.29
C LEU A 1060 31.40 9.00 25.30
N MET A 1061 31.41 8.31 24.15
CA MET A 1061 30.90 6.93 24.07
C MET A 1061 31.73 5.98 24.95
N GLN A 1062 33.05 6.15 24.99
CA GLN A 1062 33.94 5.37 25.85
C GLN A 1062 33.62 5.60 27.34
N GLN A 1063 33.51 6.85 27.78
CA GLN A 1063 33.14 7.21 29.16
C GLN A 1063 31.78 6.65 29.56
N LEU A 1064 30.78 6.76 28.68
CA LEU A 1064 29.44 6.24 28.96
C LEU A 1064 29.38 4.72 28.97
N CYS A 1065 30.18 4.05 28.14
CA CYS A 1065 30.33 2.61 28.23
C CYS A 1065 30.86 2.22 29.61
N GLU A 1066 31.92 2.84 30.10
CA GLU A 1066 32.46 2.57 31.44
C GLU A 1066 31.41 2.80 32.54
N SER A 1067 30.62 3.86 32.41
CA SER A 1067 29.51 4.20 33.30
C SER A 1067 28.36 3.16 33.30
N VAL A 1068 27.87 2.75 32.12
CA VAL A 1068 26.76 1.79 31.96
C VAL A 1068 27.16 0.36 32.37
N LEU A 1069 28.44 0.05 32.27
CA LEU A 1069 28.97 -1.31 32.41
C LEU A 1069 29.42 -1.69 33.83
N LYS A 1070 29.21 -0.84 34.86
CA LYS A 1070 29.65 -1.05 36.25
C LYS A 1070 29.62 -2.54 36.71
N SER A 1071 30.81 -3.01 37.11
CA SER A 1071 31.20 -4.29 37.76
C SER A 1071 30.73 -5.65 37.21
N ALA A 1072 29.90 -5.72 36.15
CA ALA A 1072 29.32 -6.97 35.66
C ALA A 1072 29.72 -7.34 34.21
N THR A 1073 30.82 -6.79 33.69
CA THR A 1073 31.26 -7.03 32.31
C THR A 1073 32.17 -8.23 32.15
N LYS A 1074 32.01 -8.91 31.01
CA LYS A 1074 33.01 -9.84 30.48
C LYS A 1074 33.72 -9.22 29.29
N GLN A 1075 34.99 -9.57 29.13
CA GLN A 1075 35.77 -9.30 27.93
C GLN A 1075 35.67 -10.51 27.01
N VAL A 1076 35.63 -10.28 25.70
CA VAL A 1076 35.70 -11.37 24.73
C VAL A 1076 37.09 -12.02 24.85
N GLU A 1077 37.12 -13.23 25.41
CA GLU A 1077 38.36 -14.01 25.58
C GLU A 1077 39.05 -14.28 24.24
N HIS A 1078 40.37 -14.45 24.28
CA HIS A 1078 41.19 -14.68 23.08
C HIS A 1078 41.04 -16.09 22.50
N GLU A 1079 40.38 -17.02 23.21
CA GLU A 1079 40.21 -18.41 22.76
C GLU A 1079 39.57 -18.48 21.36
N ASN A 1080 40.36 -19.02 20.42
CA ASN A 1080 40.00 -19.57 19.12
C ASN A 1080 38.77 -18.98 18.40
N VAL A 1081 38.66 -17.65 18.39
CA VAL A 1081 37.72 -16.91 17.53
C VAL A 1081 37.90 -17.31 16.06
N GLN A 1082 39.11 -17.71 15.65
CA GLN A 1082 39.40 -18.29 14.33
C GLN A 1082 38.85 -19.72 14.12
N GLN A 1083 38.84 -20.61 15.12
CA GLN A 1083 38.17 -21.93 14.99
C GLN A 1083 36.64 -21.77 14.95
N LEU A 1084 36.09 -20.85 15.75
CA LEU A 1084 34.67 -20.47 15.66
C LEU A 1084 34.34 -19.82 14.31
N ALA A 1085 35.31 -19.14 13.66
CA ALA A 1085 35.13 -18.61 12.32
C ALA A 1085 34.94 -19.71 11.26
N GLU A 1086 35.53 -20.89 11.43
CA GLU A 1086 35.29 -22.04 10.55
C GLU A 1086 33.86 -22.59 10.73
N ALA A 1087 33.33 -22.58 11.95
CA ALA A 1087 31.93 -22.94 12.24
C ALA A 1087 30.90 -21.93 11.71
N VAL A 1088 31.29 -20.66 11.50
CA VAL A 1088 30.45 -19.61 10.90
C VAL A 1088 30.59 -19.57 9.36
N LYS A 1089 31.62 -20.20 8.78
CA LYS A 1089 31.93 -20.17 7.34
C LYS A 1089 31.19 -21.20 6.48
N ARG A 1090 30.65 -22.27 7.06
CA ARG A 1090 29.88 -23.28 6.30
C ARG A 1090 28.38 -23.00 6.40
N PRO A 1091 27.71 -22.59 5.31
CA PRO A 1091 26.27 -22.72 5.24
C PRO A 1091 25.93 -24.21 5.12
N ASP A 1092 25.53 -24.84 6.21
CA ASP A 1092 24.75 -26.07 6.11
C ASP A 1092 23.33 -25.65 5.70
N PHE A 1093 22.95 -25.95 4.46
CA PHE A 1093 21.54 -26.07 4.15
C PHE A 1093 20.99 -27.20 5.00
N VAL A 1094 20.07 -26.88 5.89
CA VAL A 1094 19.20 -27.90 6.49
C VAL A 1094 18.34 -28.39 5.33
N SER A 1095 18.60 -29.60 4.81
CA SER A 1095 17.54 -30.34 4.14
C SER A 1095 16.41 -30.53 5.15
N SER A 1096 15.19 -30.70 4.66
CA SER A 1096 13.98 -30.90 5.45
C SER A 1096 14.05 -31.96 6.56
N ASP A 1097 15.10 -32.78 6.58
CA ASP A 1097 15.10 -34.07 7.25
C ASP A 1097 15.93 -34.12 8.55
N ASP A 1098 16.65 -33.05 8.93
CA ASP A 1098 17.58 -33.07 10.08
C ASP A 1098 17.10 -32.31 11.34
N VAL A 1099 15.81 -31.99 11.45
CA VAL A 1099 15.21 -31.48 12.69
C VAL A 1099 14.90 -32.66 13.64
N LYS A 1100 15.94 -33.28 14.21
CA LYS A 1100 15.76 -34.22 15.33
C LYS A 1100 15.68 -33.46 16.66
N ILE A 1101 14.46 -33.35 17.16
CA ILE A 1101 14.15 -32.90 18.52
C ILE A 1101 14.34 -34.09 19.47
N ASP A 1102 15.03 -33.88 20.59
CA ASP A 1102 15.21 -34.88 21.64
C ASP A 1102 14.03 -34.77 22.62
N ILE A 1103 13.26 -35.85 22.72
CA ILE A 1103 11.85 -35.92 23.14
C ILE A 1103 11.70 -36.51 24.55
N GLN A 1104 12.76 -36.96 25.21
CA GLN A 1104 12.61 -37.72 26.46
C GLN A 1104 12.02 -36.95 27.67
N SER A 1105 11.82 -35.63 27.59
CA SER A 1105 11.25 -34.85 28.70
C SER A 1105 9.86 -34.27 28.46
N VAL A 1106 9.17 -34.58 27.34
CA VAL A 1106 7.83 -34.03 27.07
C VAL A 1106 6.86 -35.14 26.67
N THR A 1107 5.90 -35.42 27.55
CA THR A 1107 4.92 -36.51 27.42
C THR A 1107 3.78 -36.19 26.43
N LEU A 1108 3.48 -37.18 25.57
CA LEU A 1108 2.62 -37.16 24.37
C LEU A 1108 1.11 -37.33 24.65
N VAL A 1109 0.25 -36.85 23.73
CA VAL A 1109 -0.80 -37.68 23.07
C VAL A 1109 -0.86 -37.32 21.57
N THR A 1110 -0.93 -38.37 20.77
CA THR A 1110 -0.52 -38.56 19.38
C THR A 1110 -1.69 -38.58 18.40
N HIS A 1111 -1.60 -37.79 17.32
CA HIS A 1111 -1.50 -38.27 15.93
C HIS A 1111 -1.76 -37.11 14.96
N ALA A 1112 -0.72 -36.69 14.25
CA ALA A 1112 -0.83 -36.07 12.93
C ALA A 1112 0.47 -36.38 12.18
N THR A 1113 0.33 -37.10 11.07
CA THR A 1113 1.41 -37.49 10.17
C THR A 1113 1.83 -36.30 9.33
N GLU A 1114 3.13 -36.04 9.34
CA GLU A 1114 3.81 -35.06 8.49
C GLU A 1114 3.76 -35.49 7.02
N GLN A 1115 3.60 -34.53 6.12
CA GLN A 1115 4.43 -34.40 4.92
C GLN A 1115 4.13 -33.06 4.23
N GLN A 1116 4.99 -32.06 4.47
CA GLN A 1116 5.19 -30.93 3.56
C GLN A 1116 6.55 -30.31 3.86
N LEU A 1117 7.57 -30.69 3.10
CA LEU A 1117 8.75 -29.85 2.88
C LEU A 1117 9.32 -30.13 1.49
N ALA A 1118 9.17 -29.17 0.58
CA ALA A 1118 10.09 -28.92 -0.51
C ALA A 1118 9.83 -27.51 -1.07
N ILE A 1119 10.53 -26.50 -0.54
CA ILE A 1119 10.83 -25.28 -1.29
C ILE A 1119 12.28 -24.89 -0.98
N GLN A 1120 13.17 -25.20 -1.92
CA GLN A 1120 14.41 -24.44 -2.13
C GLN A 1120 14.15 -23.40 -3.22
N PRO A 1121 14.86 -22.26 -3.20
CA PRO A 1121 14.53 -21.12 -4.06
C PRO A 1121 15.04 -21.35 -5.48
N SER A 1122 14.13 -21.44 -6.45
CA SER A 1122 14.48 -21.37 -7.88
C SER A 1122 13.37 -20.73 -8.69
N ASN A 1123 13.63 -19.60 -9.34
CA ASN A 1123 12.86 -18.99 -10.45
C ASN A 1123 11.31 -19.19 -10.49
N ASP A 1124 10.63 -19.10 -9.36
CA ASP A 1124 9.20 -19.40 -9.21
C ASP A 1124 8.24 -18.46 -9.98
N VAL A 1125 8.73 -17.36 -10.57
CA VAL A 1125 7.85 -16.42 -11.30
C VAL A 1125 7.31 -17.08 -12.58
N VAL A 1126 8.08 -17.94 -13.24
CA VAL A 1126 7.69 -18.57 -14.51
C VAL A 1126 6.78 -19.79 -14.29
N PHE A 1127 7.10 -20.64 -13.30
CA PHE A 1127 6.29 -21.80 -12.91
C PHE A 1127 4.88 -21.39 -12.44
N ILE A 1128 4.81 -20.33 -11.63
CA ILE A 1128 3.54 -19.78 -11.14
C ILE A 1128 2.71 -19.19 -12.30
N ASP A 1129 3.34 -18.62 -13.33
CA ASP A 1129 2.63 -18.00 -14.45
C ASP A 1129 2.07 -19.04 -15.44
N VAL A 1130 2.81 -20.13 -15.73
CA VAL A 1130 2.30 -21.25 -16.55
C VAL A 1130 1.16 -21.97 -15.84
N MET A 1131 1.31 -22.24 -14.53
CA MET A 1131 0.26 -22.90 -13.76
C MET A 1131 -0.99 -22.03 -13.58
N LYS A 1132 -0.85 -20.70 -13.45
CA LYS A 1132 -2.00 -19.77 -13.43
C LYS A 1132 -2.74 -19.71 -14.76
N GLU A 1133 -2.03 -19.74 -15.89
CA GLU A 1133 -2.68 -19.83 -17.21
C GLU A 1133 -3.38 -21.18 -17.38
N LEU A 1134 -2.76 -22.29 -16.96
CA LEU A 1134 -3.36 -23.65 -17.02
C LEU A 1134 -4.60 -23.82 -16.12
N MET A 1135 -4.75 -23.01 -15.07
CA MET A 1135 -5.93 -23.01 -14.19
C MET A 1135 -7.14 -22.28 -14.77
N ARG A 1136 -7.01 -21.64 -15.93
CA ARG A 1136 -8.13 -20.99 -16.62
C ARG A 1136 -9.04 -22.02 -17.27
N SER A 1137 -10.34 -21.90 -17.02
CA SER A 1137 -11.35 -22.83 -17.55
C SER A 1137 -11.65 -22.63 -19.04
N ASP A 1138 -11.16 -21.56 -19.67
CA ASP A 1138 -11.49 -21.11 -21.03
C ASP A 1138 -10.37 -21.34 -22.06
N LEU A 1139 -9.31 -22.07 -21.71
CA LEU A 1139 -8.19 -22.33 -22.63
C LEU A 1139 -8.69 -23.01 -23.92
N THR A 1140 -8.05 -22.73 -25.05
CA THR A 1140 -8.26 -23.45 -26.33
C THR A 1140 -7.12 -24.42 -26.62
N LEU A 1141 -7.26 -25.28 -27.64
CA LEU A 1141 -6.17 -26.17 -28.06
C LEU A 1141 -4.95 -25.37 -28.57
N ALA A 1142 -5.17 -24.22 -29.22
CA ALA A 1142 -4.12 -23.32 -29.66
C ALA A 1142 -3.37 -22.69 -28.48
N ASP A 1143 -4.07 -22.38 -27.38
CA ASP A 1143 -3.45 -21.87 -26.15
C ASP A 1143 -2.56 -22.94 -25.50
N PHE A 1144 -2.97 -24.21 -25.52
CA PHE A 1144 -2.14 -25.30 -25.02
C PHE A 1144 -0.87 -25.52 -25.85
N TYR A 1145 -0.95 -25.45 -27.19
CA TYR A 1145 0.24 -25.51 -28.03
C TYR A 1145 1.17 -24.30 -27.81
N ARG A 1146 0.61 -23.10 -27.61
CA ARG A 1146 1.39 -21.90 -27.26
C ARG A 1146 2.09 -22.05 -25.90
N LEU A 1147 1.41 -22.62 -24.90
CA LEU A 1147 1.99 -22.90 -23.59
C LEU A 1147 3.05 -24.00 -23.65
N LYS A 1148 2.87 -24.99 -24.53
CA LYS A 1148 3.87 -26.03 -24.82
C LYS A 1148 5.13 -25.41 -25.43
N ASP A 1149 4.98 -24.59 -26.48
CA ASP A 1149 6.10 -23.90 -27.10
C ASP A 1149 6.82 -23.01 -26.05
N TYR A 1150 6.08 -22.30 -25.21
CA TYR A 1150 6.64 -21.49 -24.13
C TYR A 1150 7.45 -22.32 -23.12
N ALA A 1151 6.94 -23.49 -22.71
CA ALA A 1151 7.62 -24.39 -21.78
C ALA A 1151 8.85 -25.08 -22.41
N GLU A 1152 8.84 -25.37 -23.72
CA GLU A 1152 9.96 -26.00 -24.44
C GLU A 1152 11.19 -25.09 -24.60
N TYR A 1153 11.01 -23.77 -24.59
CA TYR A 1153 12.08 -22.78 -24.72
C TYR A 1153 12.72 -22.33 -23.39
N LEU A 1154 12.29 -22.89 -22.25
CA LEU A 1154 12.89 -22.60 -20.94
C LEU A 1154 14.28 -23.27 -20.81
N PRO A 1155 15.26 -22.65 -20.10
CA PRO A 1155 16.58 -23.24 -19.90
C PRO A 1155 16.46 -24.57 -19.14
N LYS A 1156 16.82 -25.69 -19.79
CA LYS A 1156 16.78 -27.02 -19.16
C LYS A 1156 17.85 -27.12 -18.07
N LEU A 1157 17.43 -27.18 -16.81
CA LEU A 1157 18.31 -27.53 -15.69
C LEU A 1157 18.72 -29.01 -15.84
N HIS A 1158 20.01 -29.28 -16.02
CA HIS A 1158 20.56 -30.62 -15.81
C HIS A 1158 20.50 -30.94 -14.32
N VAL A 1159 19.48 -31.69 -13.90
CA VAL A 1159 19.39 -32.28 -12.55
C VAL A 1159 20.02 -33.68 -12.65
N SER A 1160 21.05 -33.94 -11.84
CA SER A 1160 21.62 -35.27 -11.67
C SER A 1160 20.57 -36.20 -11.08
N ALA A 1161 20.34 -37.33 -11.75
CA ALA A 1161 19.41 -38.36 -11.35
C ALA A 1161 19.75 -38.90 -9.96
N ASP A 1162 18.88 -38.69 -8.97
CA ASP A 1162 18.26 -39.77 -8.22
C ASP A 1162 17.13 -39.26 -7.31
N SER A 1163 16.01 -39.99 -7.36
CA SER A 1163 14.79 -39.95 -6.54
C SER A 1163 13.61 -39.02 -6.94
N ALA A 1164 12.47 -39.70 -7.18
CA ALA A 1164 11.08 -39.27 -7.44
C ALA A 1164 10.79 -38.57 -8.81
N GLN A 1165 10.07 -39.29 -9.69
CA GLN A 1165 9.51 -38.74 -10.94
C GLN A 1165 8.54 -37.57 -10.63
N GLN A 1166 9.04 -36.34 -10.72
CA GLN A 1166 8.19 -35.17 -10.90
C GLN A 1166 7.72 -35.12 -12.36
N VAL A 1167 6.40 -35.04 -12.56
CA VAL A 1167 5.80 -34.82 -13.88
C VAL A 1167 6.28 -33.46 -14.40
N SER A 1168 6.91 -33.41 -15.59
CA SER A 1168 7.37 -32.13 -16.14
C SER A 1168 6.18 -31.29 -16.63
N GLU A 1169 6.30 -29.96 -16.64
CA GLU A 1169 5.28 -29.04 -17.17
C GLU A 1169 4.84 -29.44 -18.59
N LEU A 1170 5.81 -29.91 -19.38
CA LEU A 1170 5.59 -30.45 -20.72
C LEU A 1170 4.72 -31.70 -20.73
N ASP A 1171 4.90 -32.61 -19.78
CA ASP A 1171 4.12 -33.86 -19.71
C ASP A 1171 2.65 -33.57 -19.35
N LEU A 1172 2.41 -32.59 -18.48
CA LEU A 1172 1.05 -32.15 -18.12
C LEU A 1172 0.35 -31.46 -19.29
N ILE A 1173 1.04 -30.55 -19.98
CA ILE A 1173 0.52 -29.86 -21.17
C ILE A 1173 0.28 -30.87 -22.30
N ASN A 1174 1.20 -31.81 -22.54
CA ASN A 1174 1.05 -32.86 -23.55
C ASN A 1174 -0.11 -33.82 -23.23
N SER A 1175 -0.34 -34.13 -21.95
CA SER A 1175 -1.49 -34.91 -21.50
C SER A 1175 -2.81 -34.17 -21.74
N MET A 1176 -2.88 -32.86 -21.45
CA MET A 1176 -4.06 -32.02 -21.69
C MET A 1176 -4.35 -31.82 -23.18
N ILE A 1177 -3.31 -31.64 -24.01
CA ILE A 1177 -3.42 -31.62 -25.47
C ILE A 1177 -3.97 -32.95 -25.97
N SER A 1178 -3.44 -34.08 -25.50
CA SER A 1178 -3.89 -35.41 -25.91
C SER A 1178 -5.35 -35.68 -25.51
N SER A 1179 -5.74 -35.29 -24.30
CA SER A 1179 -7.12 -35.42 -23.80
C SER A 1179 -8.13 -34.60 -24.60
N ARG A 1180 -7.76 -33.40 -25.07
CA ARG A 1180 -8.67 -32.56 -25.88
C ARG A 1180 -8.64 -32.88 -27.37
N ALA A 1181 -7.50 -33.32 -27.90
CA ALA A 1181 -7.40 -33.80 -29.28
C ALA A 1181 -8.20 -35.10 -29.50
N SER A 1182 -8.48 -35.87 -28.44
CA SER A 1182 -9.37 -37.04 -28.49
C SER A 1182 -10.88 -36.72 -28.37
N ILE A 1183 -11.25 -35.46 -28.12
CA ILE A 1183 -12.65 -35.01 -27.94
C ILE A 1183 -13.15 -34.17 -29.14
N LEU A 1184 -12.25 -33.82 -30.08
CA LEU A 1184 -12.53 -33.27 -31.41
C LEU A 1184 -12.46 -34.39 -32.45
#